data_AF-Q1ZN36-F1
#
_entry.id   AF-Q1ZN36-F1
#
_cell.length_a   1.000
_cell.length_b   1.000
_cell.length_c   1.000
_cell.angle_alpha   90.00
_cell.angle_beta   90.00
_cell.angle_gamma   90.00
#
_symmetry.space_group_name_H-M   'P 1'
#
loop_
_entity.id
_entity.type
_entity.pdbx_description
1 polymer ?
#
loop_
_entity_poly.entity_id
_entity_poly.type
_entity_poly.pdbx_seq_one_letter_code
_entity_poly.pdbx_strand_id
1 'polypeptide(L)'
;MSLCSPLNAVTGTVHYGLKQQDGVVTWNYNNNIDIAADNAPAKEIDNGWHKYGFEWNVTSSGTIYLTWYFDGHPFHQLEMGKSAAGKYYSVMRNPSVKNTETNLTCSKWTNRCPDKYQSLSETAYRSFLAAYESGYYLRINMAVGGDGVEPKPDTNKFPVTEMQIASISRYVIQDSQQENNDTGGGNTDGSNAGGGNTDGSNAGGSNNDGSNASGGNTDGSNAGGGNTNSGNTEDIDHTQAIISLNLNSDGFENLLLQPELCDEASDPCPSGAYFIKSGNGQELYKLGTTMGGSQLWGDMGKTGQWSHNRYAILIGEGNYEMPDPFRLNYYMEVTGVSEFDALNKDQKVKVMPGINALNSSGNTAPGALNNFWRSLANLNVDSTALLTPMNPDKPNDRNPAGVLRFGVSQASGIRNVYFSGKDLLMCDWNTINWACGQASGGFIANSYIDGEMNLGSQQQFYIGNTYAKMFEGSVWNYVLHNAKSGDGITKHPYPFTDVNDGHKVLTKPRLIVNSNQLWEIDDGNPSHNNIDINDFVVLSAGNSSDVLTADVDKIQDALNSGKKGLLILPGVYDFTKRLHVKENQIVLGIGMPSLICDAIEGCLLTDDQSIRVAGVTLEPGIIADKSAKNSLLTVGDYKQDHPSIQDKRDAVILQDVYCRVARTREVSKLSENNSPSAYSCITVNANDVIGENLWLWRADHDAQSGHDKYSYNNQVDWDTDEAQYGLIVNGDDVVMNGLAVEHFKNYQTIWNGKNGVINFYQSEMPYTLPEDDSANTPKVDCVASDGQVEQEIKSYAVCPSLYVAKTATGFVGNGIGVYSYLPKEYNHGRLQQTIVAETAIYIAANPEDVSIKNSVNRWLNGGKNSGISYNILDAAGNKYGRRIYGPDSAKTDDVANSVVAQYP
;
A
#
# COMPACT_ATOMS: atom_id res chain seq x y z
N MET A 1 -15.03 4.25 -35.16
CA MET A 1 -14.39 5.36 -34.42
C MET A 1 -14.16 4.88 -33.00
N SER A 2 -13.02 4.26 -32.74
CA SER A 2 -12.55 3.92 -31.40
C SER A 2 -11.62 5.04 -30.91
N LEU A 3 -11.82 5.44 -29.67
CA LEU A 3 -11.01 6.42 -28.94
C LEU A 3 -9.75 5.70 -28.43
N CYS A 4 -8.56 6.20 -28.78
CA CYS A 4 -7.30 5.77 -28.16
C CYS A 4 -7.11 6.53 -26.83
N SER A 5 -6.99 5.80 -25.72
CA SER A 5 -6.34 6.30 -24.51
C SER A 5 -4.84 6.50 -24.77
N PRO A 6 -4.19 7.51 -24.17
CA PRO A 6 -2.75 7.69 -24.31
C PRO A 6 -2.00 6.74 -23.36
N LEU A 7 -0.90 6.17 -23.85
CA LEU A 7 0.11 5.35 -23.15
C LEU A 7 -0.27 3.90 -22.80
N ASN A 8 -0.84 3.15 -23.76
CA ASN A 8 -0.80 1.69 -23.69
C ASN A 8 0.57 1.18 -24.19
N ALA A 9 1.12 0.17 -23.52
CA ALA A 9 2.23 -0.62 -24.04
C ALA A 9 1.87 -1.14 -25.45
N VAL A 10 2.71 -0.85 -26.44
CA VAL A 10 2.51 -1.37 -27.80
C VAL A 10 2.65 -2.90 -27.71
N THR A 11 1.54 -3.62 -27.84
CA THR A 11 1.56 -5.09 -27.85
C THR A 11 1.62 -5.55 -29.30
N GLY A 12 2.73 -6.19 -29.68
CA GLY A 12 2.82 -6.89 -30.96
C GLY A 12 2.05 -8.20 -30.83
N THR A 13 0.94 -8.35 -31.54
CA THR A 13 0.10 -9.54 -31.42
C THR A 13 0.13 -10.37 -32.69
N VAL A 14 0.49 -11.64 -32.54
CA VAL A 14 0.46 -12.64 -33.61
C VAL A 14 -0.83 -13.46 -33.46
N HIS A 15 -1.81 -13.23 -34.35
CA HIS A 15 -3.07 -13.98 -34.39
C HIS A 15 -3.02 -15.08 -35.46
N TYR A 16 -3.33 -16.30 -35.04
CA TYR A 16 -3.67 -17.40 -35.94
C TYR A 16 -5.19 -17.62 -35.91
N GLY A 17 -5.84 -17.43 -37.07
CA GLY A 17 -7.30 -17.49 -37.17
C GLY A 17 -7.77 -18.15 -38.46
N LEU A 18 -8.99 -18.71 -38.41
CA LEU A 18 -9.66 -19.33 -39.55
C LEU A 18 -10.39 -18.24 -40.36
N LYS A 19 -10.15 -18.17 -41.67
CA LYS A 19 -10.97 -17.37 -42.59
C LYS A 19 -11.84 -18.32 -43.39
N GLN A 20 -13.15 -18.10 -43.37
CA GLN A 20 -14.09 -18.84 -44.21
C GLN A 20 -14.50 -17.96 -45.39
N GLN A 21 -14.10 -18.35 -46.59
CA GLN A 21 -14.49 -17.67 -47.83
C GLN A 21 -14.97 -18.74 -48.82
N ASP A 22 -16.18 -18.59 -49.36
CA ASP A 22 -16.79 -19.49 -50.34
C ASP A 22 -16.82 -20.99 -49.94
N GLY A 23 -17.00 -21.28 -48.65
CA GLY A 23 -17.11 -22.66 -48.14
C GLY A 23 -15.78 -23.40 -47.98
N VAL A 24 -14.65 -22.76 -48.29
CA VAL A 24 -13.30 -23.26 -48.00
C VAL A 24 -12.76 -22.58 -46.75
N VAL A 25 -12.14 -23.36 -45.88
CA VAL A 25 -11.55 -22.90 -44.62
C VAL A 25 -10.03 -22.85 -44.81
N THR A 26 -9.44 -21.66 -44.71
CA THR A 26 -7.98 -21.49 -44.75
C THR A 26 -7.48 -20.88 -43.45
N TRP A 27 -6.33 -21.37 -42.98
CA TRP A 27 -5.62 -20.76 -41.86
C TRP A 27 -4.97 -19.47 -42.34
N ASN A 28 -5.13 -18.40 -41.56
CA ASN A 28 -4.53 -17.11 -41.85
C ASN A 28 -3.68 -16.64 -40.68
N TYR A 29 -2.53 -16.08 -41.04
CA TYR A 29 -1.64 -15.36 -40.16
C TYR A 29 -1.99 -13.87 -40.20
N ASN A 30 -2.38 -13.28 -39.06
CA ASN A 30 -2.62 -11.85 -38.89
C ASN A 30 -1.66 -11.28 -37.84
N ASN A 31 -0.80 -10.35 -38.25
CA ASN A 31 -0.06 -9.53 -37.31
C ASN A 31 -0.86 -8.25 -37.04
N ASN A 32 -1.50 -8.18 -35.88
CA ASN A 32 -2.19 -6.98 -35.44
C ASN A 32 -1.30 -6.19 -34.49
N ILE A 33 -1.16 -4.91 -34.81
CA ILE A 33 -0.83 -3.89 -33.83
C ILE A 33 -2.07 -3.02 -33.73
N ASP A 34 -2.56 -2.81 -32.51
CA ASP A 34 -3.92 -2.38 -32.12
C ASP A 34 -4.46 -1.05 -32.69
N ILE A 35 -3.83 -0.50 -33.72
CA ILE A 35 -4.14 0.82 -34.29
C ILE A 35 -4.72 0.74 -35.71
N ALA A 36 -4.83 -0.46 -36.31
CA ALA A 36 -5.41 -0.63 -37.66
C ALA A 36 -6.07 -2.01 -37.87
N ALA A 37 -7.17 -2.28 -37.18
CA ALA A 37 -7.92 -3.55 -37.31
C ALA A 37 -8.40 -3.84 -38.75
N ASP A 38 -8.67 -2.80 -39.57
CA ASP A 38 -9.27 -2.97 -40.90
C ASP A 38 -8.27 -3.29 -42.03
N ASN A 39 -6.95 -3.26 -41.78
CA ASN A 39 -5.91 -3.48 -42.81
C ASN A 39 -4.76 -4.38 -42.34
N ALA A 40 -5.02 -5.26 -41.38
CA ALA A 40 -4.04 -6.23 -40.90
C ALA A 40 -3.51 -7.08 -42.07
N PRO A 41 -2.19 -7.20 -42.26
CA PRO A 41 -1.64 -8.02 -43.33
C PRO A 41 -1.89 -9.50 -43.03
N ALA A 42 -2.81 -10.11 -43.79
CA ALA A 42 -3.14 -11.52 -43.73
C ALA A 42 -2.34 -12.32 -44.78
N LYS A 43 -1.81 -13.48 -44.42
CA LYS A 43 -1.24 -14.45 -45.38
C LYS A 43 -1.84 -15.85 -45.16
N GLU A 44 -2.26 -16.49 -46.24
CA GLU A 44 -2.71 -17.88 -46.22
C GLU A 44 -1.53 -18.82 -45.96
N ILE A 45 -1.75 -19.85 -45.15
CA ILE A 45 -0.71 -20.81 -44.74
C ILE A 45 -1.17 -22.25 -44.98
N ASP A 46 -0.21 -23.13 -45.25
CA ASP A 46 -0.43 -24.58 -45.36
C ASP A 46 -0.07 -25.29 -44.04
N ASN A 47 -0.10 -26.63 -44.02
CA ASN A 47 0.17 -27.44 -42.83
C ASN A 47 1.68 -27.61 -42.52
N GLY A 48 2.56 -26.73 -43.03
CA GLY A 48 4.00 -26.76 -42.84
C GLY A 48 4.52 -25.86 -41.71
N TRP A 49 5.81 -26.03 -41.38
CA TRP A 49 6.53 -25.10 -40.51
C TRP A 49 6.97 -23.86 -41.30
N HIS A 50 6.56 -22.68 -40.85
CA HIS A 50 6.90 -21.40 -41.47
C HIS A 50 7.65 -20.49 -40.49
N LYS A 51 8.49 -19.59 -41.02
CA LYS A 51 9.17 -18.53 -40.25
C LYS A 51 8.39 -17.23 -40.36
N TYR A 52 8.02 -16.67 -39.21
CA TYR A 52 7.36 -15.38 -39.12
C TYR A 52 8.29 -14.41 -38.40
N GLY A 53 8.37 -13.18 -38.91
CA GLY A 53 9.22 -12.16 -38.31
C GLY A 53 8.68 -10.76 -38.55
N PHE A 54 9.09 -9.84 -37.69
CA PHE A 54 8.99 -8.42 -37.98
C PHE A 54 10.32 -7.77 -37.62
N GLU A 55 10.65 -6.72 -38.35
CA GLU A 55 11.80 -5.85 -38.09
C GLU A 55 11.27 -4.46 -37.79
N TRP A 56 11.73 -3.90 -36.68
CA TRP A 56 11.42 -2.55 -36.27
C TRP A 56 12.69 -1.73 -36.31
N ASN A 57 12.75 -0.74 -37.20
CA ASN A 57 13.90 0.12 -37.40
C ASN A 57 13.48 1.59 -37.25
N VAL A 58 14.26 2.37 -36.51
CA VAL A 58 14.10 3.83 -36.40
C VAL A 58 15.34 4.50 -36.96
N THR A 59 15.17 5.26 -38.03
CA THR A 59 16.26 6.02 -38.66
C THR A 59 16.71 7.19 -37.79
N SER A 60 17.91 7.72 -38.04
CA SER A 60 18.43 8.93 -37.36
C SER A 60 17.57 10.18 -37.56
N SER A 61 16.72 10.23 -38.58
CA SER A 61 15.75 11.30 -38.79
C SER A 61 14.44 11.10 -38.01
N GLY A 62 14.36 10.08 -37.16
CA GLY A 62 13.16 9.69 -36.41
C GLY A 62 12.09 9.00 -37.26
N THR A 63 12.37 8.58 -38.50
CA THR A 63 11.40 7.82 -39.31
C THR A 63 11.39 6.36 -38.85
N ILE A 64 10.19 5.83 -38.58
CA ILE A 64 9.95 4.47 -38.12
C ILE A 64 9.58 3.59 -39.33
N TYR A 65 10.25 2.45 -39.45
CA TYR A 65 9.95 1.38 -40.39
C TYR A 65 9.63 0.11 -39.62
N LEU A 66 8.44 -0.44 -39.87
CA LEU A 66 8.04 -1.74 -39.35
C LEU A 66 7.77 -2.67 -40.53
N THR A 67 8.62 -3.67 -40.71
CA THR A 67 8.60 -4.59 -41.87
C THR A 67 8.25 -5.99 -41.41
N TRP A 68 7.29 -6.63 -42.06
CA TRP A 68 6.87 -8.01 -41.75
C TRP A 68 7.41 -9.00 -42.79
N TYR A 69 7.89 -10.13 -42.28
CA TYR A 69 8.52 -11.20 -43.04
C TYR A 69 7.75 -12.52 -42.89
N PHE A 70 7.66 -13.26 -43.98
CA PHE A 70 7.14 -14.63 -44.03
C PHE A 70 8.12 -15.49 -44.82
N ASP A 71 8.62 -16.56 -44.19
CA ASP A 71 9.68 -17.44 -44.71
C ASP A 71 10.90 -16.66 -45.21
N GLY A 72 11.28 -15.61 -44.46
CA GLY A 72 12.42 -14.74 -44.77
C GLY A 72 12.17 -13.71 -45.87
N HIS A 73 10.96 -13.65 -46.45
CA HIS A 73 10.61 -12.68 -47.49
C HIS A 73 9.72 -11.55 -46.95
N PRO A 74 10.05 -10.26 -47.17
CA PRO A 74 9.25 -9.14 -46.71
C PRO A 74 7.97 -9.01 -47.56
N PHE A 75 6.81 -8.97 -46.91
CA PHE A 75 5.52 -8.92 -47.59
C PHE A 75 4.66 -7.70 -47.22
N HIS A 76 5.01 -7.00 -46.14
CA HIS A 76 4.35 -5.76 -45.76
C HIS A 76 5.30 -4.82 -45.01
N GLN A 77 5.11 -3.51 -45.15
CA GLN A 77 5.87 -2.50 -44.41
C GLN A 77 4.99 -1.29 -44.05
N LEU A 78 5.03 -0.89 -42.79
CA LEU A 78 4.49 0.36 -42.29
C LEU A 78 5.63 1.38 -42.14
N GLU A 79 5.50 2.52 -42.80
CA GLU A 79 6.40 3.67 -42.64
C GLU A 79 5.65 4.78 -41.87
N MET A 80 6.26 5.30 -40.81
CA MET A 80 5.72 6.43 -40.04
C MET A 80 6.80 7.48 -39.81
N GLY A 81 6.42 8.75 -39.84
CA GLY A 81 7.39 9.82 -39.64
C GLY A 81 6.77 11.20 -39.65
N LYS A 82 7.64 12.21 -39.63
CA LYS A 82 7.26 13.62 -39.73
C LYS A 82 7.69 14.18 -41.08
N SER A 83 6.76 14.78 -41.82
CA SER A 83 7.07 15.40 -43.12
C SER A 83 7.92 16.66 -42.93
N ALA A 84 8.53 17.17 -44.01
CA ALA A 84 9.30 18.41 -43.99
C ALA A 84 8.49 19.64 -43.54
N ALA A 85 7.15 19.58 -43.63
CA ALA A 85 6.24 20.62 -43.14
C ALA A 85 5.78 20.41 -41.68
N GLY A 86 6.37 19.43 -40.98
CA GLY A 86 6.09 19.15 -39.58
C GLY A 86 4.85 18.29 -39.31
N LYS A 87 4.21 17.71 -40.33
CA LYS A 87 3.02 16.85 -40.17
C LYS A 87 3.39 15.38 -40.06
N TYR A 88 2.86 14.69 -39.04
CA TYR A 88 2.93 13.23 -38.91
C TYR A 88 2.21 12.49 -40.04
N TYR A 89 2.80 11.39 -40.51
CA TYR A 89 2.24 10.52 -41.55
C TYR A 89 2.43 9.04 -41.21
N SER A 90 1.57 8.19 -41.75
CA SER A 90 1.70 6.72 -41.73
C SER A 90 1.25 6.13 -43.07
N VAL A 91 2.09 5.31 -43.70
CA VAL A 91 1.87 4.74 -45.03
C VAL A 91 2.17 3.24 -45.03
N MET A 92 1.29 2.45 -45.64
CA MET A 92 1.56 1.03 -45.90
C MET A 92 2.16 0.84 -47.29
N ARG A 93 3.14 -0.05 -47.37
CA ARG A 93 3.79 -0.45 -48.62
C ARG A 93 3.82 -1.96 -48.75
N ASN A 94 3.77 -2.42 -49.99
CA ASN A 94 4.16 -3.77 -50.34
C ASN A 94 5.62 -3.75 -50.82
N PRO A 95 6.58 -4.30 -50.05
CA PRO A 95 7.99 -4.30 -50.43
C PRO A 95 8.30 -5.05 -51.73
N SER A 96 7.40 -5.95 -52.15
CA SER A 96 7.55 -6.80 -53.34
C SER A 96 7.07 -6.15 -54.65
N VAL A 97 6.36 -5.02 -54.60
CA VAL A 97 5.80 -4.34 -55.77
C VAL A 97 6.23 -2.88 -55.77
N LYS A 98 6.98 -2.45 -56.79
CA LYS A 98 7.38 -1.04 -56.92
C LYS A 98 6.14 -0.17 -57.19
N ASN A 99 6.00 0.92 -56.42
CA ASN A 99 5.02 2.00 -56.59
C ASN A 99 3.55 1.72 -56.17
N THR A 100 3.30 0.80 -55.24
CA THR A 100 1.98 0.69 -54.59
C THR A 100 2.03 1.28 -53.18
N GLU A 101 1.54 2.52 -53.03
CA GLU A 101 1.29 3.14 -51.73
C GLU A 101 -0.22 3.15 -51.44
N THR A 102 -0.63 2.52 -50.35
CA THR A 102 -1.97 2.69 -49.77
C THR A 102 -1.84 3.59 -48.54
N ASN A 103 -2.32 4.83 -48.67
CA ASN A 103 -2.33 5.76 -47.55
C ASN A 103 -3.37 5.29 -46.52
N LEU A 104 -2.95 4.96 -45.30
CA LEU A 104 -3.88 4.68 -44.21
C LEU A 104 -4.56 5.96 -43.71
N THR A 105 -3.83 7.07 -43.70
CA THR A 105 -4.29 8.34 -43.11
C THR A 105 -3.79 9.58 -43.88
N CYS A 106 -2.47 9.70 -44.13
CA CYS A 106 -1.85 10.91 -44.70
C CYS A 106 -0.72 10.58 -45.71
N SER A 107 -0.61 11.35 -46.80
CA SER A 107 0.34 11.12 -47.90
C SER A 107 1.66 11.88 -47.70
N LYS A 108 2.79 11.15 -47.74
CA LYS A 108 4.16 11.71 -47.65
C LYS A 108 4.49 12.70 -48.75
N TRP A 109 4.02 12.46 -49.98
CA TRP A 109 4.43 13.20 -51.19
C TRP A 109 3.58 14.44 -51.49
N THR A 110 2.29 14.42 -51.15
CA THR A 110 1.36 15.51 -51.49
C THR A 110 1.13 16.48 -50.33
N ASN A 111 1.64 16.16 -49.13
CA ASN A 111 1.43 16.90 -47.89
C ASN A 111 -0.08 17.14 -47.57
N ARG A 112 -0.96 16.32 -48.17
CA ARG A 112 -2.40 16.33 -47.92
C ARG A 112 -2.72 15.36 -46.79
N CYS A 113 -3.23 15.91 -45.71
CA CYS A 113 -3.67 15.20 -44.52
C CYS A 113 -4.96 15.91 -44.06
N PRO A 114 -6.14 15.28 -44.16
CA PRO A 114 -7.36 15.82 -43.57
C PRO A 114 -7.17 15.95 -42.05
N ASP A 115 -7.52 17.10 -41.46
CA ASP A 115 -7.21 17.41 -40.05
C ASP A 115 -7.67 16.34 -39.05
N LYS A 116 -8.75 15.61 -39.38
CA LYS A 116 -9.27 14.49 -38.58
C LYS A 116 -8.30 13.31 -38.36
N TYR A 117 -7.25 13.17 -39.18
CA TYR A 117 -6.30 12.04 -39.10
C TYR A 117 -4.91 12.43 -38.59
N GLN A 118 -4.66 13.72 -38.38
CA GLN A 118 -3.37 14.24 -37.91
C GLN A 118 -3.09 13.80 -36.47
N SER A 119 -4.09 13.90 -35.57
CA SER A 119 -3.98 13.48 -34.17
C SER A 119 -3.75 11.98 -34.02
N LEU A 120 -4.39 11.17 -34.86
CA LEU A 120 -4.22 9.72 -34.89
C LEU A 120 -2.82 9.31 -35.35
N SER A 121 -2.33 9.94 -36.43
CA SER A 121 -0.97 9.65 -36.95
C SER A 121 0.13 10.10 -35.98
N GLU A 122 -0.10 11.21 -35.27
CA GLU A 122 0.80 11.68 -34.20
C GLU A 122 0.80 10.72 -33.00
N THR A 123 -0.39 10.33 -32.52
CA THR A 123 -0.53 9.42 -31.38
C THR A 123 0.13 8.08 -31.68
N ALA A 124 -0.11 7.52 -32.87
CA ALA A 124 0.52 6.29 -33.30
C ALA A 124 2.05 6.46 -33.36
N TYR A 125 2.56 7.50 -34.04
CA TYR A 125 4.00 7.74 -34.16
C TYR A 125 4.69 7.83 -32.79
N ARG A 126 4.11 8.60 -31.85
CA ARG A 126 4.66 8.76 -30.49
C ARG A 126 4.61 7.47 -29.69
N SER A 127 3.54 6.70 -29.81
CA SER A 127 3.39 5.43 -29.08
C SER A 127 4.39 4.39 -29.57
N PHE A 128 4.60 4.29 -30.89
CA PHE A 128 5.63 3.43 -31.45
C PHE A 128 7.03 3.92 -31.06
N LEU A 129 7.35 5.20 -31.22
CA LEU A 129 8.68 5.71 -30.86
C LEU A 129 9.00 5.44 -29.37
N ALA A 130 8.05 5.72 -28.48
CA ALA A 130 8.19 5.41 -27.06
C ALA A 130 8.44 3.91 -26.82
N ALA A 131 7.63 3.03 -27.42
CA ALA A 131 7.81 1.57 -27.27
C ALA A 131 9.09 1.02 -27.92
N TYR A 132 9.67 1.69 -28.92
CA TYR A 132 10.99 1.33 -29.45
C TYR A 132 12.09 1.63 -28.43
N GLU A 133 11.96 2.70 -27.66
CA GLU A 133 12.94 3.16 -26.65
C GLU A 133 12.75 2.45 -25.29
N SER A 134 11.50 2.21 -24.88
CA SER A 134 11.15 1.67 -23.55
C SER A 134 10.87 0.16 -23.54
N GLY A 135 10.87 -0.49 -24.70
CA GLY A 135 10.48 -1.90 -24.85
C GLY A 135 8.99 -2.11 -25.11
N TYR A 136 8.64 -3.33 -25.55
CA TYR A 136 7.28 -3.73 -25.95
C TYR A 136 7.00 -5.18 -25.54
N TYR A 137 5.72 -5.53 -25.39
CA TYR A 137 5.32 -6.92 -25.14
C TYR A 137 5.06 -7.66 -26.46
N LEU A 138 5.63 -8.86 -26.60
CA LEU A 138 5.28 -9.82 -27.65
C LEU A 138 4.18 -10.75 -27.13
N ARG A 139 3.01 -10.72 -27.76
CA ARG A 139 1.90 -11.64 -27.46
C ARG A 139 1.71 -12.61 -28.63
N ILE A 140 1.73 -13.90 -28.32
CA ILE A 140 1.41 -14.97 -29.28
C ILE A 140 0.20 -15.74 -28.72
N ASN A 141 -0.89 -15.76 -29.47
CA ASN A 141 -2.14 -16.38 -29.04
C ASN A 141 -2.88 -17.01 -30.23
N MET A 142 -3.66 -18.06 -29.93
CA MET A 142 -4.68 -18.58 -30.83
C MET A 142 -6.00 -17.89 -30.50
N ALA A 143 -6.65 -17.28 -31.49
CA ALA A 143 -7.93 -16.60 -31.29
C ALA A 143 -8.93 -17.02 -32.37
N VAL A 144 -10.16 -17.32 -31.95
CA VAL A 144 -11.26 -17.65 -32.88
C VAL A 144 -12.00 -16.34 -33.22
N GLY A 145 -11.61 -15.74 -34.35
CA GLY A 145 -12.23 -14.53 -34.88
C GLY A 145 -11.53 -13.24 -34.44
N GLY A 146 -11.07 -12.47 -35.41
CA GLY A 146 -10.79 -11.04 -35.23
C GLY A 146 -12.03 -10.22 -35.57
N ASP A 147 -12.12 -9.00 -35.07
CA ASP A 147 -13.18 -8.05 -35.42
C ASP A 147 -13.35 -7.99 -36.95
N GLY A 148 -14.53 -8.37 -37.43
CA GLY A 148 -14.89 -8.36 -38.86
C GLY A 148 -15.27 -9.69 -39.51
N VAL A 149 -15.20 -10.83 -38.81
CA VAL A 149 -15.61 -12.14 -39.36
C VAL A 149 -16.81 -12.72 -38.61
N GLU A 150 -18.01 -12.31 -39.02
CA GLU A 150 -19.27 -13.01 -38.75
C GLU A 150 -19.54 -13.98 -39.92
N PRO A 151 -19.90 -15.26 -39.68
CA PRO A 151 -20.28 -15.88 -38.40
C PRO A 151 -19.13 -16.61 -37.70
N LYS A 152 -19.21 -16.71 -36.36
CA LYS A 152 -18.29 -17.51 -35.53
C LYS A 152 -18.29 -18.99 -35.99
N PRO A 153 -17.13 -19.57 -36.34
CA PRO A 153 -17.06 -20.96 -36.82
C PRO A 153 -17.43 -21.96 -35.70
N ASP A 154 -18.17 -23.02 -36.05
CA ASP A 154 -18.61 -24.10 -35.15
C ASP A 154 -17.42 -24.89 -34.60
N THR A 155 -17.05 -24.62 -33.34
CA THR A 155 -15.86 -25.16 -32.67
C THR A 155 -15.83 -26.70 -32.61
N ASN A 156 -16.97 -27.37 -32.80
CA ASN A 156 -17.07 -28.84 -32.76
C ASN A 156 -16.58 -29.54 -34.04
N LYS A 157 -16.20 -28.80 -35.10
CA LYS A 157 -15.73 -29.36 -36.38
C LYS A 157 -14.22 -29.27 -36.60
N PHE A 158 -13.44 -28.79 -35.62
CA PHE A 158 -12.01 -28.52 -35.80
C PHE A 158 -11.16 -29.47 -34.95
N PRO A 159 -10.44 -30.43 -35.56
CA PRO A 159 -9.67 -31.43 -34.82
C PRO A 159 -8.28 -30.94 -34.35
N VAL A 160 -7.92 -29.67 -34.58
CA VAL A 160 -6.59 -29.13 -34.22
C VAL A 160 -6.76 -28.08 -33.13
N THR A 161 -6.36 -28.44 -31.91
CA THR A 161 -6.46 -27.63 -30.68
C THR A 161 -5.14 -27.00 -30.26
N GLU A 162 -4.08 -27.16 -31.07
CA GLU A 162 -2.72 -26.83 -30.68
C GLU A 162 -2.01 -26.00 -31.76
N MET A 163 -1.36 -24.92 -31.33
CA MET A 163 -0.36 -24.19 -32.10
C MET A 163 1.01 -24.59 -31.59
N GLN A 164 1.87 -25.05 -32.50
CA GLN A 164 3.23 -25.45 -32.14
C GLN A 164 4.22 -24.36 -32.55
N ILE A 165 5.08 -23.94 -31.61
CA ILE A 165 6.13 -22.96 -31.83
C ILE A 165 7.46 -23.67 -31.65
N ALA A 166 8.21 -23.84 -32.73
CA ALA A 166 9.50 -24.54 -32.68
C ALA A 166 10.59 -23.70 -31.98
N SER A 167 10.62 -22.39 -32.23
CA SER A 167 11.58 -21.47 -31.62
C SER A 167 11.12 -20.02 -31.78
N ILE A 168 11.59 -19.15 -30.89
CA ILE A 168 11.47 -17.70 -31.00
C ILE A 168 12.89 -17.14 -30.88
N SER A 169 13.23 -16.19 -31.75
CA SER A 169 14.54 -15.55 -31.72
C SER A 169 14.37 -14.04 -31.88
N ARG A 170 15.09 -13.27 -31.06
CA ARG A 170 15.16 -11.81 -31.13
C ARG A 170 16.60 -11.41 -31.37
N TYR A 171 16.80 -10.48 -32.30
CA TYR A 171 18.11 -9.91 -32.60
C TYR A 171 18.01 -8.39 -32.47
N VAL A 172 19.01 -7.78 -31.84
CA VAL A 172 19.19 -6.33 -31.80
C VAL A 172 20.46 -6.05 -32.59
N ILE A 173 20.34 -5.29 -33.68
CA ILE A 173 21.48 -4.92 -34.52
C ILE A 173 22.10 -3.67 -33.89
N GLN A 174 23.28 -3.81 -33.29
CA GLN A 174 24.09 -2.67 -32.84
C GLN A 174 25.08 -2.31 -33.95
N ASP A 175 25.15 -1.04 -34.32
CA ASP A 175 26.21 -0.55 -35.20
C ASP A 175 27.57 -0.68 -34.47
N SER A 176 28.44 -1.53 -34.98
CA SER A 176 29.81 -1.69 -34.48
C SER A 176 30.62 -0.40 -34.70
N GLN A 177 30.69 0.45 -33.68
CA GLN A 177 31.76 1.44 -33.56
C GLN A 177 32.97 0.75 -32.91
N GLN A 178 34.05 0.64 -33.69
CA GLN A 178 35.43 0.29 -33.33
C GLN A 178 35.78 0.21 -31.83
N GLU A 179 36.05 -1.01 -31.34
CA GLU A 179 37.12 -1.23 -30.37
C GLU A 179 38.07 -2.31 -30.89
N ASN A 180 39.35 -1.93 -30.95
CA ASN A 180 40.47 -2.77 -31.34
C ASN A 180 40.77 -3.80 -30.24
N ASN A 181 40.97 -5.05 -30.66
CA ASN A 181 41.88 -6.06 -30.09
C ASN A 181 41.92 -6.22 -28.55
N ASP A 182 41.23 -7.24 -28.06
CA ASP A 182 41.93 -8.26 -27.26
C ASP A 182 41.31 -9.65 -27.50
N THR A 183 42.12 -10.55 -28.03
CA THR A 183 41.73 -11.93 -28.36
C THR A 183 42.06 -12.86 -27.19
N GLY A 184 41.03 -13.39 -26.52
CA GLY A 184 41.15 -14.49 -25.58
C GLY A 184 39.97 -15.45 -25.75
N GLY A 185 40.10 -16.39 -26.68
CA GLY A 185 39.09 -17.43 -26.93
C GLY A 185 39.05 -18.50 -25.83
N GLY A 186 37.84 -18.90 -25.44
CA GLY A 186 37.55 -20.06 -24.59
C GLY A 186 36.29 -20.77 -25.07
N ASN A 187 36.50 -21.95 -25.65
CA ASN A 187 35.58 -22.85 -26.36
C ASN A 187 34.23 -23.12 -25.66
N THR A 188 33.15 -23.11 -26.45
CA THR A 188 31.88 -23.77 -26.14
C THR A 188 31.94 -25.24 -26.54
N ASP A 189 31.80 -26.15 -25.58
CA ASP A 189 31.53 -27.56 -25.86
C ASP A 189 30.04 -27.73 -26.21
N GLY A 190 29.78 -27.88 -27.50
CA GLY A 190 28.49 -28.31 -28.04
C GLY A 190 28.30 -29.82 -27.91
N SER A 191 27.12 -30.23 -27.45
CA SER A 191 26.64 -31.61 -27.55
C SER A 191 26.08 -31.87 -28.95
N ASN A 192 26.64 -32.88 -29.63
CA ASN A 192 26.21 -33.39 -30.92
C ASN A 192 24.78 -34.00 -30.89
N ALA A 193 24.00 -33.72 -31.92
CA ALA A 193 23.01 -34.64 -32.48
C ALA A 193 23.28 -34.75 -33.99
N GLY A 194 23.57 -35.95 -34.45
CA GLY A 194 24.18 -36.21 -35.76
C GLY A 194 23.23 -36.17 -36.95
N GLY A 195 23.83 -36.00 -38.13
CA GLY A 195 23.26 -36.43 -39.40
C GLY A 195 23.59 -35.52 -40.59
N GLY A 196 24.47 -36.00 -41.48
CA GLY A 196 24.42 -35.67 -42.91
C GLY A 196 25.48 -34.73 -43.47
N ASN A 197 26.45 -35.33 -44.18
CA ASN A 197 27.42 -34.71 -45.10
C ASN A 197 26.83 -33.63 -46.01
N THR A 198 27.57 -32.55 -46.25
CA THR A 198 28.08 -32.22 -47.60
C THR A 198 29.20 -31.17 -47.57
N ASP A 199 30.08 -31.30 -48.56
CA ASP A 199 31.42 -30.76 -48.69
C ASP A 199 31.56 -29.23 -48.80
N GLY A 200 32.62 -28.71 -48.20
CA GLY A 200 33.73 -28.10 -48.96
C GLY A 200 33.72 -26.58 -49.13
N SER A 201 34.67 -25.90 -48.48
CA SER A 201 35.83 -25.28 -49.17
C SER A 201 36.73 -24.49 -48.20
N ASN A 202 38.03 -24.76 -48.30
CA ASN A 202 39.13 -24.09 -47.61
C ASN A 202 39.49 -22.76 -48.30
N ALA A 203 39.89 -21.77 -47.50
CA ALA A 203 40.99 -20.83 -47.75
C ALA A 203 41.22 -20.03 -46.44
N GLY A 204 42.40 -19.84 -45.86
CA GLY A 204 43.78 -20.14 -46.22
C GLY A 204 44.70 -19.17 -45.45
N GLY A 205 45.74 -19.70 -44.80
CA GLY A 205 46.91 -18.95 -44.28
C GLY A 205 46.70 -18.22 -42.94
N SER A 206 47.64 -18.16 -42.00
CA SER A 206 49.07 -18.53 -41.99
C SER A 206 49.57 -18.67 -40.54
N ASN A 207 50.54 -19.56 -40.34
CA ASN A 207 51.33 -19.76 -39.12
C ASN A 207 51.98 -18.47 -38.59
N ASN A 208 52.11 -18.37 -37.27
CA ASN A 208 53.37 -17.93 -36.66
C ASN A 208 53.66 -18.65 -35.34
N ASP A 209 54.85 -19.23 -35.35
CA ASP A 209 55.65 -19.95 -34.36
C ASP A 209 55.41 -19.66 -32.87
N GLY A 210 55.33 -20.76 -32.11
CA GLY A 210 55.27 -20.76 -30.66
C GLY A 210 56.64 -20.66 -29.98
N SER A 211 56.58 -20.43 -28.68
CA SER A 211 57.68 -20.74 -27.75
C SER A 211 57.09 -21.24 -26.42
N ASN A 212 57.60 -22.40 -25.98
CA ASN A 212 57.33 -23.03 -24.69
C ASN A 212 58.61 -22.94 -23.85
N ALA A 213 58.52 -22.58 -22.56
CA ALA A 213 59.43 -23.06 -21.51
C ALA A 213 58.99 -22.67 -20.08
N SER A 214 58.44 -23.66 -19.36
CA SER A 214 58.85 -24.23 -18.05
C SER A 214 59.15 -23.38 -16.80
N GLY A 215 58.54 -23.80 -15.67
CA GLY A 215 59.03 -23.71 -14.27
C GLY A 215 58.08 -22.92 -13.35
N GLY A 216 57.73 -23.29 -12.11
CA GLY A 216 58.07 -24.39 -11.21
C GLY A 216 57.15 -24.30 -9.98
N ASN A 217 57.06 -25.38 -9.19
CA ASN A 217 56.17 -25.49 -8.04
C ASN A 217 56.87 -25.02 -6.75
N THR A 218 56.23 -24.17 -5.95
CA THR A 218 56.62 -23.88 -4.55
C THR A 218 55.37 -23.66 -3.69
N ASP A 219 55.25 -24.47 -2.64
CA ASP A 219 54.22 -24.36 -1.60
C ASP A 219 54.42 -23.11 -0.73
N GLY A 220 53.32 -22.38 -0.50
CA GLY A 220 53.22 -21.25 0.43
C GLY A 220 51.79 -21.09 0.93
N SER A 221 51.63 -21.09 2.25
CA SER A 221 50.40 -21.10 3.04
C SER A 221 49.57 -19.81 3.02
N ASN A 222 48.24 -19.98 3.15
CA ASN A 222 47.21 -19.07 3.68
C ASN A 222 47.10 -17.63 3.15
N ALA A 223 46.03 -17.38 2.37
CA ALA A 223 44.98 -16.43 2.72
C ALA A 223 43.76 -16.73 1.81
N GLY A 224 42.64 -17.13 2.41
CA GLY A 224 41.36 -17.16 1.72
C GLY A 224 40.93 -15.73 1.42
N GLY A 225 41.34 -15.21 0.26
CA GLY A 225 40.75 -14.04 -0.35
C GLY A 225 39.36 -14.40 -0.84
N GLY A 226 38.34 -14.08 -0.06
CA GLY A 226 36.97 -14.04 -0.54
C GLY A 226 36.91 -13.12 -1.75
N ASN A 227 36.41 -13.65 -2.86
CA ASN A 227 36.17 -12.87 -4.06
C ASN A 227 35.11 -11.81 -3.71
N THR A 228 35.53 -10.56 -3.58
CA THR A 228 34.63 -9.40 -3.54
C THR A 228 33.99 -9.30 -4.91
N ASN A 229 32.76 -9.81 -5.05
CA ASN A 229 31.91 -9.46 -6.17
C ASN A 229 31.55 -7.98 -6.04
N SER A 230 32.33 -7.11 -6.68
CA SER A 230 31.83 -5.83 -7.17
C SER A 230 30.70 -6.15 -8.15
N GLY A 231 29.46 -5.82 -7.75
CA GLY A 231 28.27 -6.07 -8.54
C GLY A 231 28.37 -5.40 -9.90
N ASN A 232 28.38 -6.22 -10.96
CA ASN A 232 27.85 -5.78 -12.23
C ASN A 232 26.33 -5.75 -12.07
N THR A 233 25.74 -4.59 -12.32
CA THR A 233 24.30 -4.39 -12.49
C THR A 233 23.82 -5.28 -13.63
N GLU A 234 23.25 -6.44 -13.30
CA GLU A 234 22.38 -7.18 -14.20
C GLU A 234 21.15 -6.31 -14.51
N ASP A 235 20.65 -6.39 -15.74
CA ASP A 235 19.39 -5.78 -16.17
C ASP A 235 18.30 -6.12 -15.14
N ILE A 236 17.95 -5.13 -14.30
CA ILE A 236 16.89 -5.28 -13.30
C ILE A 236 15.57 -5.34 -14.06
N ASP A 237 14.96 -6.52 -14.09
CA ASP A 237 13.54 -6.65 -14.38
C ASP A 237 12.79 -5.77 -13.37
N HIS A 238 12.17 -4.68 -13.85
CA HIS A 238 11.46 -3.69 -13.02
C HIS A 238 10.28 -4.28 -12.23
N THR A 239 10.07 -5.60 -12.26
CA THR A 239 9.03 -6.34 -11.54
C THR A 239 9.45 -6.85 -10.15
N GLN A 240 10.74 -6.82 -9.80
CA GLN A 240 11.23 -7.31 -8.50
C GLN A 240 11.75 -6.21 -7.58
N ALA A 241 11.50 -6.36 -6.28
CA ALA A 241 12.05 -5.48 -5.27
C ALA A 241 13.54 -5.75 -5.07
N ILE A 242 14.30 -4.69 -4.80
CA ILE A 242 15.74 -4.78 -4.58
C ILE A 242 15.99 -5.17 -3.13
N ILE A 243 16.74 -6.26 -2.94
CA ILE A 243 17.22 -6.71 -1.62
C ILE A 243 18.70 -6.37 -1.50
N SER A 244 19.02 -5.53 -0.53
CA SER A 244 20.40 -5.16 -0.20
C SER A 244 20.88 -5.88 1.05
N LEU A 245 22.04 -6.54 0.93
CA LEU A 245 22.70 -7.29 1.99
C LEU A 245 24.13 -6.78 2.15
N ASN A 246 24.59 -6.67 3.40
CA ASN A 246 25.97 -6.25 3.71
C ASN A 246 26.31 -4.87 3.13
N LEU A 247 25.35 -3.95 3.20
CA LEU A 247 25.66 -2.54 3.01
C LEU A 247 26.69 -2.12 4.07
N ASN A 248 27.50 -1.12 3.76
CA ASN A 248 28.09 -0.25 4.77
C ASN A 248 27.16 0.97 4.94
N SER A 249 27.40 1.81 5.95
CA SER A 249 26.62 3.04 6.17
C SER A 249 26.49 3.89 4.90
N ASP A 250 27.58 4.01 4.15
CA ASP A 250 27.64 4.78 2.90
C ASP A 250 26.79 4.13 1.80
N GLY A 251 26.72 2.80 1.78
CA GLY A 251 25.90 2.00 0.88
C GLY A 251 24.40 2.17 1.17
N PHE A 252 24.02 2.35 2.44
CA PHE A 252 22.63 2.66 2.80
C PHE A 252 22.23 4.07 2.35
N GLU A 253 23.11 5.08 2.48
CA GLU A 253 22.82 6.44 1.99
C GLU A 253 22.48 6.48 0.50
N ASN A 254 23.07 5.59 -0.31
CA ASN A 254 22.76 5.49 -1.74
C ASN A 254 21.32 5.03 -2.04
N LEU A 255 20.61 4.47 -1.06
CA LEU A 255 19.19 4.11 -1.18
C LEU A 255 18.27 5.29 -0.84
N LEU A 256 18.81 6.39 -0.29
CA LEU A 256 18.06 7.58 0.08
C LEU A 256 18.06 8.59 -1.07
N LEU A 257 16.88 9.08 -1.42
CA LEU A 257 16.67 10.09 -2.44
C LEU A 257 17.10 11.46 -1.93
N GLN A 258 17.68 12.26 -2.82
CA GLN A 258 18.00 13.65 -2.55
C GLN A 258 16.78 14.53 -2.90
N PRO A 259 16.49 15.61 -2.15
CA PRO A 259 15.30 16.42 -2.36
C PRO A 259 15.22 17.08 -3.75
N GLU A 260 16.35 17.29 -4.43
CA GLU A 260 16.37 17.84 -5.79
C GLU A 260 15.73 16.92 -6.84
N LEU A 261 15.62 15.62 -6.56
CA LEU A 261 14.91 14.66 -7.42
C LEU A 261 13.39 14.86 -7.41
N CYS A 262 12.86 15.61 -6.44
CA CYS A 262 11.47 16.01 -6.35
C CYS A 262 11.36 17.51 -6.62
N ASP A 263 11.40 17.88 -7.91
CA ASP A 263 11.14 19.23 -8.39
C ASP A 263 9.77 19.35 -9.10
N GLU A 264 9.40 20.56 -9.50
CA GLU A 264 8.13 20.81 -10.19
C GLU A 264 8.04 20.14 -11.58
N ALA A 265 9.17 19.74 -12.17
CA ALA A 265 9.24 19.08 -13.47
C ALA A 265 9.16 17.56 -13.37
N SER A 266 9.58 16.96 -12.25
CA SER A 266 9.34 15.56 -11.91
C SER A 266 7.89 15.34 -11.45
N ASP A 267 7.01 14.97 -12.37
CA ASP A 267 5.61 14.66 -12.07
C ASP A 267 5.26 13.20 -12.44
N PRO A 268 5.00 12.31 -11.46
CA PRO A 268 5.07 12.54 -10.00
C PRO A 268 6.50 12.52 -9.44
N CYS A 269 6.71 13.09 -8.24
CA CYS A 269 7.97 12.91 -7.50
C CYS A 269 8.22 11.43 -7.23
N PRO A 270 9.46 10.94 -7.41
CA PRO A 270 9.74 9.52 -7.23
C PRO A 270 9.40 9.04 -5.81
N SER A 271 8.65 7.94 -5.71
CA SER A 271 8.34 7.28 -4.43
C SER A 271 9.64 6.87 -3.74
N GLY A 272 9.74 6.96 -2.41
CA GLY A 272 10.97 6.59 -1.70
C GLY A 272 11.24 7.41 -0.43
N ALA A 273 12.40 7.14 0.17
CA ALA A 273 12.86 7.84 1.37
C ALA A 273 13.79 8.98 1.00
N TYR A 274 13.48 10.21 1.44
CA TYR A 274 14.23 11.42 1.18
C TYR A 274 14.97 11.85 2.44
N PHE A 275 16.25 12.15 2.33
CA PHE A 275 17.05 12.61 3.47
C PHE A 275 17.45 14.08 3.31
N ILE A 276 17.09 14.91 4.29
CA ILE A 276 17.46 16.32 4.32
C ILE A 276 18.52 16.54 5.39
N LYS A 277 19.77 16.67 4.92
CA LYS A 277 20.91 17.05 5.76
C LYS A 277 20.82 18.54 6.10
N SER A 278 21.13 18.92 7.35
CA SER A 278 21.57 20.27 7.74
C SER A 278 20.59 21.46 7.57
N GLY A 279 19.54 21.55 8.38
CA GLY A 279 18.81 22.82 8.66
C GLY A 279 18.24 23.58 7.44
N ASN A 280 18.22 22.98 6.26
CA ASN A 280 17.80 23.63 5.02
C ASN A 280 16.26 23.69 4.95
N GLY A 281 15.69 24.71 5.60
CA GLY A 281 14.24 24.90 5.65
C GLY A 281 13.59 25.15 4.29
N GLN A 282 14.29 25.77 3.34
CA GLN A 282 13.74 26.02 1.99
C GLN A 282 13.54 24.71 1.21
N GLU A 283 14.51 23.81 1.32
CA GLU A 283 14.46 22.50 0.69
C GLU A 283 13.41 21.59 1.33
N LEU A 284 13.35 21.56 2.67
CA LEU A 284 12.28 20.85 3.39
C LEU A 284 10.90 21.38 3.01
N TYR A 285 10.75 22.71 2.92
CA TYR A 285 9.50 23.33 2.49
C TYR A 285 9.12 22.95 1.07
N LYS A 286 10.06 23.03 0.12
CA LYS A 286 9.84 22.62 -1.27
C LYS A 286 9.41 21.16 -1.34
N LEU A 287 10.14 20.25 -0.69
CA LEU A 287 9.84 18.83 -0.69
C LEU A 287 8.44 18.55 -0.11
N GLY A 288 8.17 19.10 1.09
CA GLY A 288 6.91 18.92 1.79
C GLY A 288 5.71 19.52 1.06
N THR A 289 5.88 20.68 0.39
CA THR A 289 4.80 21.29 -0.40
C THR A 289 4.56 20.60 -1.73
N THR A 290 5.60 20.07 -2.38
CA THR A 290 5.41 19.27 -3.59
C THR A 290 4.69 17.97 -3.26
N MET A 291 5.15 17.19 -2.27
CA MET A 291 4.52 15.91 -1.91
C MET A 291 3.16 16.09 -1.26
N GLY A 292 3.08 16.97 -0.26
CA GLY A 292 1.92 17.09 0.61
C GLY A 292 0.92 18.18 0.21
N GLY A 293 1.36 19.16 -0.59
CA GLY A 293 0.58 20.32 -0.99
C GLY A 293 0.87 21.54 -0.12
N SER A 294 0.58 22.74 -0.67
CA SER A 294 0.62 24.00 0.06
C SER A 294 -0.54 24.11 1.05
N GLN A 295 -0.55 25.08 1.97
CA GLN A 295 -1.72 25.32 2.83
C GLN A 295 -2.93 25.92 2.09
N LEU A 296 -2.78 26.33 0.82
CA LEU A 296 -3.81 27.00 0.04
C LEU A 296 -4.83 26.00 -0.56
N TRP A 297 -6.05 26.48 -0.78
CA TRP A 297 -7.13 25.69 -1.35
C TRP A 297 -6.84 25.35 -2.82
N GLY A 298 -6.92 24.08 -3.20
CA GLY A 298 -6.71 23.61 -4.57
C GLY A 298 -5.32 23.03 -4.85
N ASP A 299 -4.33 23.35 -4.02
CA ASP A 299 -2.98 22.76 -4.11
C ASP A 299 -2.95 21.44 -3.34
N MET A 300 -3.60 20.43 -3.88
CA MET A 300 -3.49 19.06 -3.37
C MET A 300 -2.07 18.55 -3.68
N GLY A 301 -1.41 17.97 -2.69
CA GLY A 301 -0.14 17.27 -2.89
C GLY A 301 -0.27 16.09 -3.87
N LYS A 302 0.85 15.43 -4.15
CA LYS A 302 0.97 14.35 -5.14
C LYS A 302 0.40 13.00 -4.67
N THR A 303 0.03 12.87 -3.40
CA THR A 303 -0.58 11.66 -2.82
C THR A 303 -2.07 11.83 -2.58
N GLY A 304 -2.86 10.88 -3.07
CA GLY A 304 -4.26 10.70 -2.70
C GLY A 304 -4.46 9.44 -1.86
N GLN A 305 -5.68 9.25 -1.38
CA GLN A 305 -6.08 8.12 -0.55
C GLN A 305 -5.67 6.76 -1.15
N TRP A 306 -5.69 6.58 -2.47
CA TRP A 306 -5.40 5.29 -3.10
C TRP A 306 -4.06 5.23 -3.84
N SER A 307 -3.19 6.22 -3.60
CA SER A 307 -1.88 6.27 -4.28
C SER A 307 -1.01 5.06 -3.90
N HIS A 308 -0.18 4.59 -4.84
CA HIS A 308 0.91 3.66 -4.55
C HIS A 308 2.21 4.36 -4.18
N ASN A 309 2.31 5.68 -4.37
CA ASN A 309 3.46 6.45 -3.88
C ASN A 309 3.53 6.33 -2.35
N ARG A 310 4.75 6.15 -1.84
CA ARG A 310 5.09 6.08 -0.42
C ARG A 310 6.27 7.01 -0.17
N TYR A 311 6.20 7.83 0.87
CA TYR A 311 7.23 8.82 1.16
C TYR A 311 7.66 8.77 2.63
N ALA A 312 8.97 8.73 2.85
CA ALA A 312 9.56 9.03 4.15
C ALA A 312 10.43 10.28 4.00
N ILE A 313 10.13 11.36 4.72
CA ILE A 313 11.01 12.53 4.84
C ILE A 313 11.80 12.38 6.14
N LEU A 314 13.08 12.07 5.98
CA LEU A 314 14.05 11.91 7.06
C LEU A 314 14.77 13.24 7.28
N ILE A 315 14.68 13.78 8.51
CA ILE A 315 15.22 15.10 8.84
C ILE A 315 16.41 14.93 9.81
N GLY A 316 17.60 15.34 9.37
CA GLY A 316 18.79 15.35 10.20
C GLY A 316 18.74 16.42 11.31
N GLU A 317 19.73 16.41 12.19
CA GLU A 317 19.91 17.46 13.20
C GLU A 317 20.03 18.85 12.55
N GLY A 318 19.29 19.83 13.07
CA GLY A 318 19.25 21.19 12.57
C GLY A 318 17.99 21.98 12.92
N ASN A 319 18.04 23.29 12.68
CA ASN A 319 16.91 24.20 12.74
C ASN A 319 16.45 24.54 11.32
N TYR A 320 15.23 24.16 10.96
CA TYR A 320 14.67 24.26 9.62
C TYR A 320 13.63 25.39 9.59
N GLU A 321 14.08 26.57 9.18
CA GLU A 321 13.24 27.76 9.01
C GLU A 321 12.61 27.78 7.61
N MET A 322 11.32 27.45 7.56
CA MET A 322 10.50 27.41 6.35
C MET A 322 9.69 28.71 6.19
N PRO A 323 9.32 29.09 4.96
CA PRO A 323 8.50 30.28 4.74
C PRO A 323 7.05 30.13 5.23
N ASP A 324 6.50 28.92 5.26
CA ASP A 324 5.14 28.58 5.73
C ASP A 324 5.10 27.08 6.13
N PRO A 325 4.10 26.57 6.87
CA PRO A 325 3.96 25.13 7.08
C PRO A 325 3.62 24.41 5.77
N PHE A 326 4.11 23.19 5.58
CA PHE A 326 3.61 22.29 4.54
C PHE A 326 2.58 21.30 5.09
N ARG A 327 1.85 20.61 4.20
CA ARG A 327 0.84 19.62 4.57
C ARG A 327 1.45 18.23 4.70
N LEU A 328 1.15 17.52 5.78
CA LEU A 328 1.36 16.09 5.91
C LEU A 328 0.16 15.37 5.25
N ASN A 329 0.39 14.71 4.12
CA ASN A 329 -0.65 14.11 3.28
C ASN A 329 -0.64 12.56 3.37
N TYR A 330 -1.42 11.86 2.55
CA TYR A 330 -1.47 10.39 2.54
C TYR A 330 -0.12 9.75 2.23
N TYR A 331 0.14 8.60 2.85
CA TYR A 331 1.33 7.78 2.68
C TYR A 331 2.65 8.53 2.87
N MET A 332 2.64 9.47 3.81
CA MET A 332 3.76 10.32 4.11
C MET A 332 4.13 10.19 5.58
N GLU A 333 5.39 9.80 5.84
CA GLU A 333 6.03 9.84 7.15
C GLU A 333 7.01 11.00 7.18
N VAL A 334 6.93 11.85 8.20
CA VAL A 334 7.97 12.86 8.47
C VAL A 334 8.58 12.55 9.82
N THR A 335 9.88 12.25 9.84
CA THR A 335 10.59 11.90 11.07
C THR A 335 11.96 12.54 11.16
N GLY A 336 12.32 12.98 12.37
CA GLY A 336 13.72 13.24 12.68
C GLY A 336 14.51 11.93 12.77
N VAL A 337 15.80 11.99 12.44
CA VAL A 337 16.73 10.85 12.50
C VAL A 337 17.92 11.12 13.43
N SER A 338 17.82 12.07 14.36
CA SER A 338 18.80 12.20 15.44
C SER A 338 18.30 11.49 16.70
N GLU A 339 19.18 11.33 17.70
CA GLU A 339 18.72 11.09 19.07
C GLU A 339 17.68 12.16 19.45
N PHE A 340 16.54 11.71 19.94
CA PHE A 340 15.39 12.57 20.22
C PHE A 340 14.57 12.00 21.38
N ASP A 341 14.23 12.87 22.33
CA ASP A 341 13.34 12.60 23.46
C ASP A 341 12.43 13.81 23.66
N ALA A 342 11.18 13.73 23.20
CA ALA A 342 10.22 14.83 23.26
C ALA A 342 9.93 15.34 24.66
N LEU A 343 10.16 14.51 25.70
CA LEU A 343 9.95 14.90 27.08
C LEU A 343 11.09 15.79 27.61
N ASN A 344 12.21 15.85 26.88
CA ASN A 344 13.23 16.87 27.01
C ASN A 344 12.90 18.04 26.06
N LYS A 345 13.11 19.30 26.47
CA LYS A 345 12.80 20.46 25.61
C LYS A 345 13.97 20.90 24.73
N ASP A 346 15.18 20.42 25.02
CA ASP A 346 16.38 20.73 24.24
C ASP A 346 16.55 19.74 23.08
N GLN A 347 15.83 20.00 22.00
CA GLN A 347 15.74 19.10 20.86
C GLN A 347 16.62 19.55 19.69
N LYS A 348 17.26 18.57 19.06
CA LYS A 348 18.24 18.74 17.98
C LYS A 348 17.63 18.92 16.60
N VAL A 349 16.39 18.47 16.39
CA VAL A 349 15.66 18.62 15.11
C VAL A 349 14.48 19.54 15.34
N LYS A 350 14.52 20.74 14.77
CA LYS A 350 13.46 21.74 14.90
C LYS A 350 12.95 22.17 13.54
N VAL A 351 11.63 22.11 13.33
CA VAL A 351 10.95 22.51 12.09
C VAL A 351 9.98 23.64 12.40
N MET A 352 10.12 24.78 11.73
CA MET A 352 9.28 25.97 11.92
C MET A 352 8.88 26.61 10.59
N PRO A 353 7.70 27.22 10.46
CA PRO A 353 6.69 27.48 11.51
C PRO A 353 5.74 26.30 11.77
N GLY A 354 6.04 25.12 11.21
CA GLY A 354 5.43 23.85 11.61
C GLY A 354 5.02 22.97 10.43
N ILE A 355 4.25 21.93 10.73
CA ILE A 355 3.70 20.97 9.76
C ILE A 355 2.22 20.81 10.13
N ASN A 356 1.31 20.82 9.15
CA ASN A 356 -0.12 20.63 9.40
C ASN A 356 -0.63 19.36 8.71
N ALA A 357 -1.63 18.69 9.27
CA ALA A 357 -2.44 17.72 8.57
C ALA A 357 -3.85 18.29 8.36
N LEU A 358 -4.23 18.48 7.10
CA LEU A 358 -5.49 19.09 6.67
C LEU A 358 -6.22 18.17 5.68
N ASN A 359 -7.53 18.36 5.49
CA ASN A 359 -8.27 17.62 4.48
C ASN A 359 -7.78 17.99 3.06
N SER A 360 -7.62 16.97 2.22
CA SER A 360 -7.23 17.09 0.82
C SER A 360 -8.39 17.44 -0.12
N SER A 361 -9.68 17.37 0.27
CA SER A 361 -10.80 17.49 -0.68
C SER A 361 -11.17 18.95 -1.05
N GLY A 362 -11.16 19.24 -2.35
CA GLY A 362 -11.50 20.54 -2.92
C GLY A 362 -13.00 20.81 -3.14
N ASN A 363 -13.91 19.87 -2.85
CA ASN A 363 -15.35 20.05 -3.07
C ASN A 363 -16.20 19.50 -1.92
N THR A 364 -17.07 20.38 -1.41
CA THR A 364 -18.29 20.13 -0.60
C THR A 364 -18.15 19.35 0.72
N ALA A 365 -18.16 20.12 1.81
CA ALA A 365 -18.12 19.75 3.24
C ALA A 365 -16.73 19.31 3.77
N PRO A 366 -15.96 20.21 4.39
CA PRO A 366 -14.64 19.87 4.93
C PRO A 366 -14.75 19.07 6.23
N GLY A 367 -13.80 18.15 6.41
CA GLY A 367 -13.71 17.18 7.51
C GLY A 367 -12.56 16.21 7.28
N ALA A 368 -11.97 15.67 8.33
CA ALA A 368 -10.81 14.78 8.30
C ALA A 368 -11.17 13.29 8.39
N LEU A 369 -12.43 12.89 8.20
CA LEU A 369 -12.88 11.50 8.36
C LEU A 369 -12.06 10.49 7.55
N ASN A 370 -11.56 10.88 6.37
CA ASN A 370 -10.73 10.03 5.52
C ASN A 370 -9.24 10.37 5.55
N ASN A 371 -8.78 11.29 6.40
CA ASN A 371 -7.36 11.69 6.47
C ASN A 371 -6.52 10.62 7.17
N PHE A 372 -6.28 9.51 6.46
CA PHE A 372 -5.58 8.32 6.91
C PHE A 372 -4.10 8.35 6.54
N TRP A 373 -3.41 7.28 6.96
CA TRP A 373 -2.09 6.84 6.53
C TRP A 373 -1.08 7.97 6.47
N ARG A 374 -0.68 8.47 7.62
CA ARG A 374 0.44 9.40 7.75
C ARG A 374 1.11 9.26 9.09
N SER A 375 2.31 9.81 9.25
CA SER A 375 2.95 9.82 10.57
C SER A 375 3.88 11.00 10.75
N LEU A 376 4.00 11.41 12.01
CA LEU A 376 4.93 12.45 12.46
C LEU A 376 5.69 11.95 13.67
N ALA A 377 7.02 11.98 13.61
CA ALA A 377 7.83 11.48 14.73
C ALA A 377 9.17 12.20 14.96
N ASN A 378 9.68 12.09 16.19
CA ASN A 378 11.07 12.39 16.56
C ASN A 378 11.57 13.79 16.16
N LEU A 379 10.72 14.82 16.30
CA LEU A 379 11.09 16.19 15.93
C LEU A 379 10.38 17.23 16.80
N ASN A 380 10.96 18.41 16.88
CA ASN A 380 10.33 19.59 17.47
C ASN A 380 9.58 20.36 16.38
N VAL A 381 8.24 20.40 16.47
CA VAL A 381 7.40 21.25 15.64
C VAL A 381 7.20 22.58 16.35
N ASP A 382 7.88 23.61 15.88
CA ASP A 382 7.84 24.92 16.50
C ASP A 382 6.88 25.86 15.77
N SER A 383 5.86 26.30 16.51
CA SER A 383 4.77 27.13 16.03
C SER A 383 4.86 28.60 16.45
N THR A 384 5.97 29.02 17.07
CA THR A 384 6.15 30.39 17.59
C THR A 384 6.08 31.44 16.48
N ALA A 385 6.52 31.09 15.27
CA ALA A 385 6.50 31.95 14.09
C ALA A 385 5.19 31.87 13.27
N LEU A 386 4.19 31.07 13.69
CA LEU A 386 2.87 31.10 13.06
C LEU A 386 2.20 32.45 13.33
N LEU A 387 1.82 33.17 12.30
CA LEU A 387 1.15 34.47 12.40
C LEU A 387 -0.34 34.32 12.76
N THR A 388 -0.91 35.29 13.49
CA THR A 388 -2.38 35.46 13.69
C THR A 388 -2.74 36.96 13.68
N PRO A 389 -3.83 37.49 13.06
CA PRO A 389 -4.77 36.97 12.05
C PRO A 389 -4.76 37.73 10.69
N MET A 390 -5.49 37.18 9.71
CA MET A 390 -5.98 37.73 8.42
C MET A 390 -5.24 38.94 7.83
N ASN A 391 -4.49 38.71 6.76
CA ASN A 391 -4.11 39.77 5.85
C ASN A 391 -5.38 40.42 5.25
N PRO A 392 -5.66 41.72 5.48
CA PRO A 392 -6.82 42.41 4.89
C PRO A 392 -6.83 42.35 3.36
N ASP A 393 -5.66 42.21 2.75
CA ASP A 393 -5.46 42.12 1.30
C ASP A 393 -5.64 40.69 0.77
N LYS A 394 -5.78 39.68 1.65
CA LYS A 394 -6.01 38.27 1.32
C LYS A 394 -7.13 37.66 2.19
N PRO A 395 -8.39 38.08 2.03
CA PRO A 395 -9.53 37.59 2.82
C PRO A 395 -9.84 36.08 2.65
N ASN A 396 -9.14 35.40 1.74
CA ASN A 396 -9.25 33.95 1.52
C ASN A 396 -8.11 33.14 2.17
N ASP A 397 -7.20 33.79 2.89
CA ASP A 397 -6.13 33.13 3.63
C ASP A 397 -6.70 32.43 4.86
N ARG A 398 -6.74 31.08 4.84
CA ARG A 398 -7.48 30.26 5.81
C ARG A 398 -6.60 29.61 6.88
N ASN A 399 -5.49 30.23 7.28
CA ASN A 399 -4.92 30.03 8.62
C ASN A 399 -5.26 31.20 9.57
N PRO A 400 -6.54 31.50 9.84
CA PRO A 400 -6.94 32.70 10.58
C PRO A 400 -6.55 32.68 12.07
N ALA A 401 -6.07 31.55 12.60
CA ALA A 401 -5.88 31.33 14.03
C ALA A 401 -4.41 31.22 14.47
N GLY A 402 -3.46 31.06 13.55
CA GLY A 402 -2.04 30.91 13.89
C GLY A 402 -1.79 29.81 14.92
N VAL A 403 -2.50 28.69 14.77
CA VAL A 403 -2.38 27.45 15.56
C VAL A 403 -1.96 26.31 14.64
N LEU A 404 -1.28 25.29 15.18
CA LEU A 404 -1.00 24.07 14.42
C LEU A 404 -2.29 23.25 14.29
N ARG A 405 -2.49 22.66 13.11
CA ARG A 405 -3.69 21.86 12.82
C ARG A 405 -3.30 20.45 12.42
N PHE A 406 -3.83 19.48 13.14
CA PHE A 406 -3.69 18.06 12.87
C PHE A 406 -5.07 17.40 12.82
N GLY A 407 -5.84 17.76 11.79
CA GLY A 407 -7.11 17.12 11.48
C GLY A 407 -6.85 15.78 10.79
N VAL A 408 -6.85 14.69 11.56
CA VAL A 408 -6.57 13.33 11.08
C VAL A 408 -7.60 12.31 11.54
N SER A 409 -7.63 11.16 10.87
CA SER A 409 -8.35 9.95 11.29
C SER A 409 -7.38 8.82 11.66
N GLN A 410 -7.81 7.55 11.62
CA GLN A 410 -7.00 6.38 11.96
C GLN A 410 -5.71 6.25 11.12
N ALA A 411 -4.76 5.43 11.61
CA ALA A 411 -3.41 5.26 11.06
C ALA A 411 -2.65 6.58 10.80
N SER A 412 -2.80 7.52 11.73
CA SER A 412 -2.17 8.85 11.68
C SER A 412 -1.38 9.15 12.95
N GLY A 413 -0.40 8.29 13.26
CA GLY A 413 0.32 8.30 14.53
C GLY A 413 1.25 9.50 14.72
N ILE A 414 1.17 10.14 15.89
CA ILE A 414 2.13 11.15 16.36
C ILE A 414 2.96 10.51 17.49
N ARG A 415 4.27 10.36 17.30
CA ARG A 415 5.14 9.68 18.27
C ARG A 415 6.37 10.50 18.58
N ASN A 416 6.65 10.72 19.87
CA ASN A 416 7.88 11.38 20.30
C ASN A 416 8.07 12.75 19.62
N VAL A 417 7.03 13.60 19.65
CA VAL A 417 7.05 14.95 19.07
C VAL A 417 6.98 15.99 20.19
N TYR A 418 7.84 17.00 20.11
CA TYR A 418 7.73 18.20 20.94
C TYR A 418 7.04 19.29 20.11
N PHE A 419 5.84 19.69 20.51
CA PHE A 419 5.14 20.85 19.96
C PHE A 419 5.46 22.08 20.80
N SER A 420 6.43 22.88 20.35
CA SER A 420 6.82 24.12 21.02
C SER A 420 6.00 25.32 20.53
N GLY A 421 5.77 26.27 21.43
CA GLY A 421 5.06 27.52 21.12
C GLY A 421 3.57 27.48 21.47
N LYS A 422 2.72 27.37 20.47
CA LYS A 422 1.27 27.59 20.53
C LYS A 422 0.47 26.28 20.69
N ASP A 423 -0.86 26.43 20.73
CA ASP A 423 -1.81 25.34 20.88
C ASP A 423 -1.88 24.44 19.64
N LEU A 424 -2.26 23.19 19.88
CA LEU A 424 -2.46 22.14 18.89
C LEU A 424 -3.95 21.85 18.72
N LEU A 425 -4.48 22.09 17.52
CA LEU A 425 -5.87 21.82 17.17
C LEU A 425 -5.99 20.54 16.34
N MET A 426 -6.75 19.56 16.83
CA MET A 426 -6.84 18.23 16.22
C MET A 426 -8.00 18.11 15.21
N CYS A 427 -8.55 19.22 14.74
CA CYS A 427 -9.60 19.28 13.73
C CYS A 427 -9.18 20.18 12.56
N ASP A 428 -9.81 20.00 11.40
CA ASP A 428 -9.70 20.96 10.31
C ASP A 428 -10.68 22.13 10.54
N TRP A 429 -10.15 23.32 10.85
CA TRP A 429 -10.89 24.52 11.23
C TRP A 429 -11.12 25.48 10.06
N ASN A 430 -12.25 26.19 10.08
CA ASN A 430 -12.70 27.18 9.08
C ASN A 430 -13.27 26.59 7.79
N THR A 431 -14.35 25.82 7.96
CA THR A 431 -15.18 25.37 6.85
C THR A 431 -16.31 26.38 6.59
N ILE A 432 -16.81 26.47 5.36
CA ILE A 432 -17.87 27.44 4.97
C ILE A 432 -19.12 27.35 5.87
N ASN A 433 -19.36 26.22 6.54
CA ASN A 433 -20.55 25.95 7.36
C ASN A 433 -20.28 25.46 8.81
N TRP A 434 -19.04 25.13 9.20
CA TRP A 434 -18.67 24.57 10.52
C TRP A 434 -17.35 25.12 11.06
N ALA A 435 -17.29 25.34 12.37
CA ALA A 435 -16.07 25.76 13.06
C ALA A 435 -14.95 24.71 12.97
N CYS A 436 -15.26 23.43 13.22
CA CYS A 436 -14.42 22.25 12.95
C CYS A 436 -15.18 21.26 12.04
N GLY A 437 -14.51 20.69 11.03
CA GLY A 437 -15.04 19.56 10.25
C GLY A 437 -14.97 18.21 10.99
N GLN A 438 -15.79 17.22 10.63
CA GLN A 438 -15.82 15.90 11.29
C GLN A 438 -14.45 15.20 11.23
N ALA A 439 -13.97 14.57 12.31
CA ALA A 439 -12.69 13.87 12.37
C ALA A 439 -12.78 12.61 13.26
N SER A 440 -12.08 11.53 12.89
CA SER A 440 -12.16 10.21 13.56
C SER A 440 -10.77 9.67 13.92
N GLY A 441 -9.94 10.52 14.51
CA GLY A 441 -8.62 10.15 15.02
C GLY A 441 -8.73 9.23 16.24
N GLY A 442 -7.63 8.85 16.88
CA GLY A 442 -6.25 9.01 16.46
C GLY A 442 -5.34 8.60 17.62
N PHE A 443 -4.04 8.74 17.44
CA PHE A 443 -3.04 8.28 18.39
C PHE A 443 -1.93 9.31 18.55
N ILE A 444 -1.65 9.70 19.80
CA ILE A 444 -0.44 10.43 20.18
C ILE A 444 0.24 9.74 21.35
N ALA A 445 1.56 9.58 21.26
CA ALA A 445 2.36 8.92 22.29
C ALA A 445 3.68 9.62 22.56
N ASN A 446 4.15 9.54 23.82
CA ASN A 446 5.48 9.99 24.25
C ASN A 446 5.79 11.43 23.83
N SER A 447 4.80 12.33 23.84
CA SER A 447 4.92 13.67 23.24
C SER A 447 4.78 14.77 24.29
N TYR A 448 5.23 15.97 23.94
CA TYR A 448 5.13 17.15 24.80
C TYR A 448 4.53 18.31 24.02
N ILE A 449 3.52 18.97 24.58
CA ILE A 449 2.85 20.12 24.01
C ILE A 449 2.97 21.29 25.01
N ASP A 450 3.62 22.38 24.62
CA ASP A 450 3.75 23.57 25.48
C ASP A 450 2.40 24.25 25.72
N GLY A 451 1.55 24.27 24.70
CA GLY A 451 0.21 24.83 24.72
C GLY A 451 -0.87 23.81 25.08
N GLU A 452 -2.10 24.15 24.70
CA GLU A 452 -3.28 23.30 24.87
C GLU A 452 -3.40 22.31 23.71
N MET A 453 -3.85 21.10 24.01
CA MET A 453 -4.27 20.13 23.00
C MET A 453 -5.79 20.19 22.90
N ASN A 454 -6.28 20.89 21.87
CA ASN A 454 -7.70 21.04 21.61
C ASN A 454 -8.18 19.98 20.61
N LEU A 455 -8.98 19.04 21.08
CA LEU A 455 -9.48 17.92 20.28
C LEU A 455 -10.59 18.34 19.30
N GLY A 456 -11.18 19.52 19.46
CA GLY A 456 -12.20 20.05 18.57
C GLY A 456 -13.36 19.06 18.34
N SER A 457 -13.61 18.73 17.07
CA SER A 457 -14.63 17.79 16.61
C SER A 457 -14.17 16.33 16.54
N GLN A 458 -12.96 16.01 17.01
CA GLN A 458 -12.47 14.62 17.03
C GLN A 458 -13.44 13.73 17.79
N GLN A 459 -13.94 12.69 17.13
CA GLN A 459 -14.89 11.76 17.72
C GLN A 459 -14.30 11.06 18.96
N GLN A 460 -13.07 10.56 18.80
CA GLN A 460 -12.30 9.87 19.81
C GLN A 460 -10.80 10.15 19.65
N PHE A 461 -9.98 9.77 20.63
CA PHE A 461 -8.52 9.88 20.56
C PHE A 461 -7.84 9.11 21.71
N TYR A 462 -6.71 8.46 21.41
CA TYR A 462 -5.80 7.89 22.40
C TYR A 462 -4.61 8.82 22.66
N ILE A 463 -4.36 9.13 23.92
CA ILE A 463 -3.29 10.02 24.37
C ILE A 463 -2.44 9.28 25.41
N GLY A 464 -1.29 8.75 24.98
CA GLY A 464 -0.40 7.93 25.78
C GLY A 464 0.86 8.67 26.21
N ASN A 465 1.23 8.62 27.50
CA ASN A 465 2.47 9.19 28.05
C ASN A 465 2.82 10.58 27.48
N THR A 466 1.82 11.45 27.37
CA THR A 466 1.94 12.75 26.71
C THR A 466 1.65 13.86 27.71
N TYR A 467 2.42 14.95 27.64
CA TYR A 467 2.16 16.16 28.39
C TYR A 467 1.49 17.22 27.50
N ALA A 468 0.47 17.91 28.03
CA ALA A 468 -0.02 19.15 27.46
C ALA A 468 -0.29 20.17 28.59
N LYS A 469 -0.32 21.47 28.29
CA LYS A 469 -0.77 22.45 29.29
C LYS A 469 -2.20 22.14 29.73
N MET A 470 -3.09 21.90 28.78
CA MET A 470 -4.45 21.44 29.01
C MET A 470 -4.86 20.47 27.92
N PHE A 471 -5.68 19.46 28.27
CA PHE A 471 -6.42 18.68 27.29
C PHE A 471 -7.86 19.18 27.24
N GLU A 472 -8.29 19.62 26.07
CA GLU A 472 -9.65 20.11 25.83
C GLU A 472 -10.38 19.22 24.84
N GLY A 473 -11.61 18.81 25.16
CA GLY A 473 -12.45 18.03 24.27
C GLY A 473 -13.77 17.63 24.92
N SER A 474 -14.80 17.35 24.11
CA SER A 474 -16.14 17.06 24.62
C SER A 474 -16.95 16.05 23.80
N VAL A 475 -16.33 15.28 22.89
CA VAL A 475 -17.07 14.46 21.91
C VAL A 475 -17.44 13.08 22.47
N TRP A 476 -16.78 11.97 22.10
CA TRP A 476 -17.30 10.63 22.43
C TRP A 476 -16.41 9.77 23.31
N ASN A 477 -15.11 9.61 23.01
CA ASN A 477 -14.23 8.72 23.76
C ASN A 477 -12.76 9.17 23.71
N TYR A 478 -12.24 9.77 24.78
CA TYR A 478 -10.82 10.11 24.86
C TYR A 478 -10.16 9.32 25.98
N VAL A 479 -9.02 8.67 25.70
CA VAL A 479 -8.28 7.91 26.71
C VAL A 479 -6.97 8.62 27.01
N LEU A 480 -6.79 8.99 28.28
CA LEU A 480 -5.56 9.55 28.82
C LEU A 480 -4.83 8.40 29.51
N HIS A 481 -3.84 7.81 28.84
CA HIS A 481 -3.08 6.68 29.38
C HIS A 481 -1.71 7.16 29.85
N ASN A 482 -1.52 7.24 31.17
CA ASN A 482 -0.32 7.83 31.79
C ASN A 482 -0.01 9.27 31.28
N ALA A 483 -1.01 9.99 30.78
CA ALA A 483 -0.87 11.35 30.29
C ALA A 483 -0.88 12.36 31.45
N LYS A 484 -0.25 13.52 31.27
CA LYS A 484 -0.14 14.56 32.30
C LYS A 484 -0.57 15.91 31.75
N SER A 485 -1.18 16.72 32.60
CA SER A 485 -1.50 18.10 32.26
C SER A 485 -1.02 19.09 33.31
N GLY A 486 -0.70 20.31 32.86
CA GLY A 486 -0.30 21.41 33.75
C GLY A 486 -1.51 22.05 34.45
N ASP A 487 -2.50 22.47 33.66
CA ASP A 487 -3.69 23.22 34.09
C ASP A 487 -4.95 22.33 34.18
N GLY A 488 -4.84 21.05 33.80
CA GLY A 488 -5.88 20.04 33.95
C GLY A 488 -6.49 19.55 32.65
N ILE A 489 -7.69 18.99 32.77
CA ILE A 489 -8.57 18.57 31.66
C ILE A 489 -9.86 19.41 31.77
N THR A 490 -10.53 19.70 30.67
CA THR A 490 -11.82 20.42 30.70
C THR A 490 -12.81 19.71 31.64
N LYS A 491 -13.26 20.40 32.70
CA LYS A 491 -14.10 19.84 33.79
C LYS A 491 -15.56 19.71 33.37
N HIS A 492 -15.88 18.71 32.55
CA HIS A 492 -17.25 18.26 32.32
C HIS A 492 -17.30 16.72 32.36
N PRO A 493 -18.39 16.10 32.87
CA PRO A 493 -18.47 14.65 32.91
C PRO A 493 -18.62 14.12 31.48
N TYR A 494 -17.62 13.35 31.04
CA TYR A 494 -17.45 12.68 29.74
C TYR A 494 -16.98 13.58 28.58
N PRO A 495 -16.01 13.11 27.73
CA PRO A 495 -15.70 11.71 27.43
C PRO A 495 -14.29 11.18 27.84
N PHE A 496 -13.58 11.82 28.78
CA PHE A 496 -12.23 11.37 29.16
C PHE A 496 -12.22 10.14 30.09
N THR A 497 -11.40 9.15 29.74
CA THR A 497 -11.07 7.97 30.54
C THR A 497 -9.60 8.05 30.95
N ASP A 498 -9.36 8.31 32.23
CA ASP A 498 -8.01 8.30 32.80
C ASP A 498 -7.61 6.86 33.15
N VAL A 499 -6.43 6.44 32.69
CA VAL A 499 -5.87 5.09 32.86
C VAL A 499 -4.44 5.21 33.37
N ASN A 500 -4.19 4.58 34.52
CA ASN A 500 -2.89 4.49 35.18
C ASN A 500 -2.72 3.06 35.71
N ASP A 501 -2.50 2.11 34.80
CA ASP A 501 -2.50 0.66 35.06
C ASP A 501 -1.09 0.03 35.14
N GLY A 502 -0.04 0.85 35.02
CA GLY A 502 1.35 0.40 35.08
C GLY A 502 1.91 -0.11 33.75
N HIS A 503 1.08 -0.28 32.72
CA HIS A 503 1.56 -0.59 31.37
C HIS A 503 2.16 0.66 30.74
N LYS A 504 3.42 0.58 30.32
CA LYS A 504 4.13 1.73 29.73
C LYS A 504 3.88 1.79 28.24
N VAL A 505 3.70 3.01 27.73
CA VAL A 505 3.77 3.30 26.30
C VAL A 505 5.23 3.22 25.87
N LEU A 506 5.52 2.42 24.85
CA LEU A 506 6.88 2.06 24.43
C LEU A 506 7.37 2.98 23.32
N THR A 507 8.69 3.14 23.21
CA THR A 507 9.32 3.80 22.08
C THR A 507 9.25 2.88 20.86
N LYS A 508 8.82 3.41 19.71
CA LYS A 508 8.83 2.67 18.43
C LYS A 508 10.28 2.54 17.93
N PRO A 509 10.72 1.38 17.41
CA PRO A 509 11.97 1.29 16.68
C PRO A 509 12.05 2.35 15.58
N ARG A 510 13.25 2.91 15.37
CA ARG A 510 13.45 4.02 14.43
C ARG A 510 14.85 4.03 13.86
N LEU A 511 14.93 4.62 12.67
CA LEU A 511 16.20 4.93 12.02
C LEU A 511 16.81 6.18 12.66
N ILE A 512 18.11 6.13 12.95
CA ILE A 512 18.88 7.24 13.51
C ILE A 512 20.24 7.38 12.80
N VAL A 513 20.81 8.58 12.89
CA VAL A 513 22.17 8.92 12.46
C VAL A 513 22.95 9.30 13.70
N ASN A 514 24.02 8.57 13.97
CA ASN A 514 24.87 8.82 15.13
C ASN A 514 25.82 10.02 14.91
N SER A 515 26.57 10.37 15.96
CA SER A 515 27.52 11.49 15.91
C SER A 515 28.65 11.35 14.86
N ASN A 516 28.93 10.13 14.39
CA ASN A 516 29.89 9.84 13.33
C ASN A 516 29.27 9.82 11.92
N GLN A 517 28.00 10.25 11.78
CA GLN A 517 27.24 10.20 10.52
C GLN A 517 26.99 8.78 9.99
N LEU A 518 26.95 7.79 10.87
CA LEU A 518 26.61 6.42 10.53
C LEU A 518 25.14 6.15 10.86
N TRP A 519 24.49 5.38 10.00
CA TRP A 519 23.10 4.96 10.17
C TRP A 519 22.99 3.76 11.12
N GLU A 520 22.08 3.88 12.07
CA GLU A 520 21.78 2.85 13.06
C GLU A 520 20.26 2.73 13.24
N ILE A 521 19.83 1.63 13.87
CA ILE A 521 18.45 1.44 14.33
C ILE A 521 18.46 1.43 15.86
N ASP A 522 17.70 2.36 16.42
CA ASP A 522 17.27 2.36 17.83
C ASP A 522 16.06 1.41 17.91
N ASP A 523 16.17 0.34 18.70
CA ASP A 523 15.12 -0.68 18.83
C ASP A 523 13.99 -0.28 19.80
N GLY A 524 14.10 0.91 20.41
CA GLY A 524 13.14 1.43 21.38
C GLY A 524 13.33 0.91 22.80
N ASN A 525 14.34 0.06 23.06
CA ASN A 525 14.73 -0.33 24.41
C ASN A 525 15.95 0.48 24.87
N PRO A 526 15.80 1.42 25.82
CA PRO A 526 16.92 2.26 26.27
C PRO A 526 18.02 1.49 27.01
N SER A 527 17.83 0.20 27.28
CA SER A 527 18.84 -0.68 27.89
C SER A 527 19.74 -1.35 26.84
N HIS A 528 19.37 -1.27 25.56
CA HIS A 528 20.11 -1.85 24.45
C HIS A 528 20.97 -0.78 23.77
N ASN A 529 22.01 -1.24 23.09
CA ASN A 529 22.77 -0.38 22.19
C ASN A 529 22.04 -0.31 20.84
N ASN A 530 22.16 0.81 20.15
CA ASN A 530 21.70 0.92 18.76
C ASN A 530 22.40 -0.13 17.89
N ILE A 531 21.70 -0.57 16.84
CA ILE A 531 22.16 -1.62 15.94
C ILE A 531 22.65 -0.98 14.65
N ASP A 532 23.84 -1.36 14.18
CA ASP A 532 24.35 -0.89 12.89
C ASP A 532 23.39 -1.29 11.76
N ILE A 533 23.07 -0.37 10.85
CA ILE A 533 22.19 -0.65 9.70
C ILE A 533 22.68 -1.82 8.85
N ASN A 534 23.98 -2.09 8.87
CA ASN A 534 24.62 -3.18 8.11
C ASN A 534 24.19 -4.56 8.62
N ASP A 535 23.68 -4.64 9.86
CA ASP A 535 23.12 -5.86 10.45
C ASP A 535 21.65 -6.09 10.06
N PHE A 536 21.06 -5.23 9.23
CA PHE A 536 19.72 -5.39 8.69
C PHE A 536 19.73 -5.85 7.23
N VAL A 537 18.67 -6.55 6.83
CA VAL A 537 18.27 -6.70 5.44
C VAL A 537 17.49 -5.45 5.04
N VAL A 538 17.82 -4.82 3.92
CA VAL A 538 17.07 -3.66 3.42
C VAL A 538 16.28 -4.06 2.17
N LEU A 539 14.95 -3.95 2.25
CA LEU A 539 14.02 -4.16 1.15
C LEU A 539 13.62 -2.79 0.57
N SER A 540 13.83 -2.60 -0.72
CA SER A 540 13.62 -1.31 -1.40
C SER A 540 12.91 -1.46 -2.73
N ALA A 541 11.94 -0.58 -2.98
CA ALA A 541 11.34 -0.35 -4.29
C ALA A 541 12.16 0.62 -5.17
N GLY A 542 13.32 1.05 -4.69
CA GLY A 542 14.11 2.10 -5.33
C GLY A 542 13.29 3.40 -5.36
N ASN A 543 13.00 3.86 -6.57
CA ASN A 543 12.23 5.07 -6.82
C ASN A 543 10.83 4.78 -7.44
N SER A 544 10.42 3.50 -7.44
CA SER A 544 9.20 3.03 -8.10
C SER A 544 7.96 3.17 -7.21
N SER A 545 6.83 3.47 -7.85
CA SER A 545 5.50 3.36 -7.26
C SER A 545 4.77 2.07 -7.66
N ASP A 546 5.43 1.18 -8.38
CA ASP A 546 4.85 -0.09 -8.82
C ASP A 546 4.72 -1.06 -7.64
N VAL A 547 3.88 -2.06 -7.84
CA VAL A 547 3.81 -3.23 -6.96
C VAL A 547 4.94 -4.18 -7.35
N LEU A 548 5.87 -4.43 -6.42
CA LEU A 548 7.07 -5.22 -6.68
C LEU A 548 7.06 -6.55 -5.93
N THR A 549 7.50 -7.62 -6.55
CA THR A 549 7.61 -8.92 -5.87
C THR A 549 8.83 -8.92 -4.94
N ALA A 550 8.61 -9.21 -3.65
CA ALA A 550 9.67 -9.41 -2.68
C ALA A 550 10.24 -10.84 -2.79
N ASP A 551 11.56 -10.97 -2.84
CA ASP A 551 12.26 -12.25 -2.77
C ASP A 551 12.41 -12.69 -1.29
N VAL A 552 11.31 -13.24 -0.77
CA VAL A 552 11.17 -13.65 0.63
C VAL A 552 12.18 -14.74 1.03
N ASP A 553 12.58 -15.63 0.12
CA ASP A 553 13.58 -16.67 0.42
C ASP A 553 14.92 -16.04 0.76
N LYS A 554 15.38 -15.07 -0.05
CA LYS A 554 16.64 -14.37 0.19
C LYS A 554 16.60 -13.53 1.46
N ILE A 555 15.46 -12.90 1.77
CA ILE A 555 15.25 -12.21 3.05
C ILE A 555 15.37 -13.22 4.20
N GLN A 556 14.66 -14.34 4.11
CA GLN A 556 14.65 -15.37 5.15
C GLN A 556 16.03 -15.98 5.38
N ASP A 557 16.80 -16.25 4.32
CA ASP A 557 18.16 -16.78 4.39
C ASP A 557 19.11 -15.81 5.07
N ALA A 558 19.00 -14.52 4.79
CA ALA A 558 19.80 -13.48 5.44
C ALA A 558 19.46 -13.33 6.93
N LEU A 559 18.17 -13.34 7.28
CA LEU A 559 17.73 -13.36 8.68
C LEU A 559 18.25 -14.61 9.42
N ASN A 560 18.17 -15.79 8.78
CA ASN A 560 18.72 -17.03 9.33
C ASN A 560 20.24 -17.01 9.47
N SER A 561 20.93 -16.20 8.68
CA SER A 561 22.39 -16.05 8.70
C SER A 561 22.88 -15.01 9.72
N GLY A 562 21.99 -14.52 10.59
CA GLY A 562 22.35 -13.67 11.74
C GLY A 562 22.02 -12.19 11.61
N LYS A 563 21.33 -11.76 10.54
CA LYS A 563 20.79 -10.40 10.46
C LYS A 563 19.80 -10.15 11.59
N LYS A 564 19.83 -8.94 12.13
CA LYS A 564 19.03 -8.47 13.27
C LYS A 564 17.62 -8.05 12.89
N GLY A 565 17.34 -7.91 11.59
CA GLY A 565 16.01 -7.56 11.16
C GLY A 565 15.90 -7.20 9.69
N LEU A 566 14.71 -6.75 9.34
CA LEU A 566 14.31 -6.27 8.03
C LEU A 566 13.88 -4.80 8.14
N LEU A 567 14.59 -3.91 7.43
CA LEU A 567 14.16 -2.54 7.18
C LEU A 567 13.45 -2.51 5.81
N ILE A 568 12.21 -2.02 5.81
CA ILE A 568 11.37 -1.91 4.62
C ILE A 568 11.25 -0.43 4.27
N LEU A 569 11.83 -0.05 3.14
CA LEU A 569 11.77 1.32 2.61
C LEU A 569 10.41 1.59 1.94
N PRO A 570 10.05 2.85 1.66
CA PRO A 570 8.76 3.20 1.10
C PRO A 570 8.47 2.46 -0.23
N GLY A 571 7.35 1.74 -0.30
CA GLY A 571 6.95 0.97 -1.47
C GLY A 571 5.75 0.05 -1.22
N VAL A 572 5.31 -0.66 -2.26
CA VAL A 572 4.27 -1.69 -2.20
C VAL A 572 4.88 -3.02 -2.63
N TYR A 573 4.89 -4.00 -1.73
CA TYR A 573 5.65 -5.25 -1.90
C TYR A 573 4.74 -6.46 -1.85
N ASP A 574 4.78 -7.29 -2.89
CA ASP A 574 4.09 -8.57 -2.97
C ASP A 574 4.90 -9.66 -2.25
N PHE A 575 4.33 -10.19 -1.18
CA PHE A 575 4.86 -11.32 -0.42
C PHE A 575 4.14 -12.59 -0.89
N THR A 576 4.76 -13.28 -1.83
CA THR A 576 4.27 -14.57 -2.37
C THR A 576 4.57 -15.75 -1.45
N LYS A 577 5.36 -15.53 -0.39
CA LYS A 577 5.67 -16.48 0.67
C LYS A 577 5.60 -15.79 2.03
N ARG A 578 5.37 -16.59 3.07
CA ARG A 578 5.39 -16.12 4.46
C ARG A 578 6.83 -15.98 4.97
N LEU A 579 7.16 -14.83 5.53
CA LEU A 579 8.41 -14.57 6.24
C LEU A 579 8.26 -14.96 7.73
N HIS A 580 9.19 -15.76 8.25
CA HIS A 580 9.28 -16.10 9.66
C HIS A 580 10.31 -15.21 10.36
N VAL A 581 9.80 -14.34 11.24
CA VAL A 581 10.56 -13.43 12.10
C VAL A 581 10.88 -14.15 13.40
N LYS A 582 12.16 -14.35 13.68
CA LYS A 582 12.63 -15.09 14.86
C LYS A 582 12.86 -14.17 16.06
N GLU A 583 12.97 -14.77 17.23
CA GLU A 583 13.33 -14.07 18.47
C GLU A 583 14.54 -13.12 18.27
N ASN A 584 14.48 -11.93 18.89
CA ASN A 584 15.48 -10.86 18.80
C ASN A 584 15.59 -10.21 17.40
N GLN A 585 14.61 -10.43 16.52
CA GLN A 585 14.56 -9.75 15.21
C GLN A 585 13.54 -8.61 15.18
N ILE A 586 13.83 -7.64 14.33
CA ILE A 586 13.03 -6.43 14.14
C ILE A 586 12.53 -6.36 12.69
N VAL A 587 11.25 -6.09 12.49
CA VAL A 587 10.70 -5.65 11.21
C VAL A 587 10.31 -4.18 11.36
N LEU A 588 10.98 -3.29 10.63
CA LEU A 588 10.75 -1.85 10.67
C LEU A 588 10.39 -1.35 9.28
N GLY A 589 9.21 -0.78 9.12
CA GLY A 589 8.81 -0.02 7.94
C GLY A 589 8.95 1.49 8.16
N ILE A 590 9.40 2.20 7.12
CA ILE A 590 9.40 3.67 7.08
C ILE A 590 8.69 4.17 5.82
N GLY A 591 7.96 5.28 5.94
CA GLY A 591 7.13 5.82 4.85
C GLY A 591 5.90 4.96 4.53
N MET A 592 5.41 4.22 5.53
CA MET A 592 4.19 3.41 5.46
C MET A 592 4.17 2.37 4.33
N PRO A 593 5.19 1.50 4.23
CA PRO A 593 5.22 0.46 3.22
C PRO A 593 4.02 -0.48 3.35
N SER A 594 3.54 -0.95 2.19
CA SER A 594 2.47 -1.94 2.10
C SER A 594 3.06 -3.31 1.78
N LEU A 595 2.66 -4.34 2.53
CA LEU A 595 2.96 -5.75 2.27
C LEU A 595 1.68 -6.43 1.80
N ILE A 596 1.63 -6.83 0.54
CA ILE A 596 0.51 -7.58 -0.02
C ILE A 596 0.76 -9.08 0.17
N CYS A 597 -0.06 -9.73 0.99
CA CYS A 597 0.09 -11.13 1.38
C CYS A 597 -0.61 -12.04 0.37
N ASP A 598 0.07 -12.35 -0.73
CA ASP A 598 -0.40 -13.33 -1.71
C ASP A 598 -0.19 -14.78 -1.25
N ALA A 599 0.70 -15.00 -0.27
CA ALA A 599 0.84 -16.29 0.39
C ALA A 599 -0.44 -16.68 1.13
N ILE A 600 -0.90 -17.93 0.96
CA ILE A 600 -2.11 -18.43 1.61
C ILE A 600 -1.98 -18.46 3.13
N GLU A 601 -0.76 -18.50 3.67
CA GLU A 601 -0.47 -18.47 5.11
C GLU A 601 -0.32 -17.06 5.68
N GLY A 602 -0.41 -16.01 4.85
CA GLY A 602 -0.14 -14.62 5.23
C GLY A 602 1.31 -14.17 5.00
N CYS A 603 1.59 -12.89 5.24
CA CYS A 603 2.93 -12.31 5.01
C CYS A 603 3.92 -12.69 6.11
N LEU A 604 3.49 -12.67 7.38
CA LEU A 604 4.38 -12.69 8.53
C LEU A 604 3.93 -13.74 9.56
N LEU A 605 4.90 -14.54 10.03
CA LEU A 605 4.83 -15.33 11.26
C LEU A 605 5.94 -14.85 12.19
N THR A 606 5.65 -14.64 13.47
CA THR A 606 6.68 -14.36 14.47
C THR A 606 6.87 -15.56 15.42
N ASP A 607 8.05 -15.68 16.02
CA ASP A 607 8.18 -16.36 17.32
C ASP A 607 7.39 -15.58 18.39
N ASP A 608 7.48 -16.00 19.65
CA ASP A 608 6.57 -15.58 20.73
C ASP A 608 7.13 -14.54 21.70
N GLN A 609 8.40 -14.14 21.55
CA GLN A 609 9.03 -13.14 22.41
C GLN A 609 10.16 -12.36 21.70
N SER A 610 10.57 -11.25 22.32
CA SER A 610 11.69 -10.37 21.93
C SER A 610 11.68 -9.95 20.46
N ILE A 611 10.50 -9.65 19.91
CA ILE A 611 10.33 -9.24 18.52
C ILE A 611 9.67 -7.88 18.45
N ARG A 612 10.08 -7.06 17.48
CA ARG A 612 9.42 -5.80 17.15
C ARG A 612 8.90 -5.86 15.72
N VAL A 613 7.62 -5.54 15.51
CA VAL A 613 7.06 -5.27 14.19
C VAL A 613 6.47 -3.87 14.20
N ALA A 614 7.02 -2.97 13.39
CA ALA A 614 6.68 -1.57 13.45
C ALA A 614 6.53 -0.91 12.07
N GLY A 615 5.50 -0.06 11.91
CA GLY A 615 5.34 0.82 10.76
C GLY A 615 5.01 0.12 9.43
N VAL A 616 4.28 -1.00 9.46
CA VAL A 616 3.92 -1.77 8.26
C VAL A 616 2.41 -1.78 8.04
N THR A 617 2.00 -1.74 6.77
CA THR A 617 0.60 -1.95 6.37
C THR A 617 0.47 -3.30 5.71
N LEU A 618 -0.38 -4.17 6.24
CA LEU A 618 -0.67 -5.50 5.70
C LEU A 618 -1.92 -5.43 4.82
N GLU A 619 -1.84 -5.95 3.61
CA GLU A 619 -2.95 -6.02 2.67
C GLU A 619 -3.10 -7.48 2.21
N PRO A 620 -4.32 -8.04 2.16
CA PRO A 620 -4.49 -9.38 1.60
C PRO A 620 -4.26 -9.38 0.10
N GLY A 621 -3.66 -10.47 -0.38
CA GLY A 621 -3.67 -10.83 -1.78
C GLY A 621 -5.04 -11.33 -2.26
N ILE A 622 -5.10 -11.69 -3.54
CA ILE A 622 -6.27 -12.37 -4.12
C ILE A 622 -6.07 -13.87 -3.93
N ILE A 623 -6.68 -14.42 -2.88
CA ILE A 623 -6.52 -15.84 -2.52
C ILE A 623 -7.67 -16.65 -3.14
N ALA A 624 -7.31 -17.68 -3.91
CA ALA A 624 -8.28 -18.55 -4.59
C ALA A 624 -9.12 -19.39 -3.61
N ASP A 625 -8.53 -19.82 -2.50
CA ASP A 625 -9.22 -20.57 -1.44
C ASP A 625 -9.59 -19.64 -0.28
N LYS A 626 -10.78 -19.04 -0.37
CA LYS A 626 -11.33 -18.18 0.69
C LYS A 626 -11.74 -18.95 1.96
N SER A 627 -11.68 -20.28 1.97
CA SER A 627 -11.95 -21.09 3.16
C SER A 627 -10.73 -21.27 4.06
N ALA A 628 -9.54 -20.90 3.57
CA ALA A 628 -8.32 -20.90 4.35
C ALA A 628 -8.45 -19.96 5.56
N LYS A 629 -8.10 -20.45 6.76
CA LYS A 629 -8.06 -19.65 7.99
C LYS A 629 -6.77 -18.84 8.06
N ASN A 630 -6.52 -18.00 7.07
CA ASN A 630 -5.29 -17.25 6.94
C ASN A 630 -5.30 -15.93 7.72
N SER A 631 -4.24 -15.69 8.49
CA SER A 631 -3.99 -14.40 9.13
C SER A 631 -2.85 -13.69 8.42
N LEU A 632 -3.01 -12.41 8.09
CA LEU A 632 -1.94 -11.66 7.40
C LEU A 632 -0.66 -11.59 8.25
N LEU A 633 -0.84 -11.43 9.57
CA LEU A 633 0.18 -11.58 10.58
C LEU A 633 -0.27 -12.58 11.65
N THR A 634 0.55 -13.59 11.89
CA THR A 634 0.41 -14.53 13.01
C THR A 634 1.50 -14.29 14.03
N VAL A 635 1.14 -13.97 15.27
CA VAL A 635 2.09 -13.70 16.36
C VAL A 635 2.18 -14.91 17.27
N GLY A 636 3.28 -15.66 17.16
CA GLY A 636 3.41 -17.00 17.71
C GLY A 636 2.57 -18.02 16.94
N ASP A 637 3.11 -19.21 16.69
CA ASP A 637 2.43 -20.26 15.91
C ASP A 637 1.26 -20.91 16.66
N TYR A 638 1.35 -20.98 17.98
CA TYR A 638 0.32 -21.53 18.88
C TYR A 638 0.38 -20.83 20.24
N LYS A 639 -0.65 -20.98 21.07
CA LYS A 639 -0.66 -20.42 22.42
C LYS A 639 0.35 -21.16 23.32
N GLN A 640 1.17 -20.42 24.05
CA GLN A 640 2.19 -20.99 24.93
C GLN A 640 1.66 -21.24 26.34
N ASP A 641 2.17 -22.30 26.97
CA ASP A 641 1.91 -22.65 28.37
C ASP A 641 3.00 -22.12 29.34
N HIS A 642 3.93 -21.29 28.87
CA HIS A 642 5.00 -20.70 29.69
C HIS A 642 4.50 -19.49 30.51
N PRO A 643 5.12 -19.21 31.68
CA PRO A 643 4.73 -18.08 32.53
C PRO A 643 5.01 -16.73 31.87
N SER A 644 4.31 -15.69 32.34
CA SER A 644 4.46 -14.32 31.85
C SER A 644 5.92 -13.82 31.89
N ILE A 645 6.32 -13.14 30.82
CA ILE A 645 7.64 -12.52 30.66
C ILE A 645 7.86 -11.43 31.74
N GLN A 646 9.01 -11.49 32.41
CA GLN A 646 9.34 -10.58 33.52
C GLN A 646 9.55 -9.14 33.06
N ASP A 647 10.32 -8.92 32.00
CA ASP A 647 10.47 -7.61 31.37
C ASP A 647 9.60 -7.55 30.12
N LYS A 648 8.50 -6.81 30.18
CA LYS A 648 7.55 -6.68 29.06
C LYS A 648 8.17 -6.07 27.79
N ARG A 649 9.39 -5.52 27.86
CA ARG A 649 10.13 -5.06 26.67
C ARG A 649 10.71 -6.22 25.85
N ASP A 650 10.77 -7.41 26.44
CA ASP A 650 11.19 -8.66 25.81
C ASP A 650 9.98 -9.46 25.29
N ALA A 651 8.78 -8.88 25.25
CA ALA A 651 7.62 -9.47 24.59
C ALA A 651 7.65 -9.24 23.06
N VAL A 652 6.70 -9.81 22.32
CA VAL A 652 6.44 -9.34 20.96
C VAL A 652 5.68 -8.01 21.02
N ILE A 653 6.19 -6.99 20.34
CA ILE A 653 5.60 -5.65 20.34
C ILE A 653 5.26 -5.23 18.91
N LEU A 654 4.00 -4.85 18.71
CA LEU A 654 3.43 -4.38 17.45
C LEU A 654 3.15 -2.88 17.56
N GLN A 655 3.74 -2.03 16.71
CA GLN A 655 3.56 -0.58 16.79
C GLN A 655 3.30 0.03 15.41
N ASP A 656 2.19 0.77 15.25
CA ASP A 656 1.79 1.32 13.94
C ASP A 656 1.67 0.20 12.87
N VAL A 657 1.09 -0.94 13.28
CA VAL A 657 0.79 -2.06 12.39
C VAL A 657 -0.66 -1.92 11.94
N TYR A 658 -0.82 -1.75 10.63
CA TYR A 658 -2.12 -1.53 10.01
C TYR A 658 -2.50 -2.72 9.14
N CYS A 659 -3.81 -2.94 8.99
CA CYS A 659 -4.34 -3.88 8.02
C CYS A 659 -5.39 -3.18 7.18
N ARG A 660 -5.30 -3.36 5.86
CA ARG A 660 -6.25 -2.83 4.89
C ARG A 660 -6.73 -3.95 3.98
N VAL A 661 -7.98 -4.37 4.16
CA VAL A 661 -8.67 -5.26 3.22
C VAL A 661 -9.47 -4.40 2.25
N ALA A 662 -8.83 -4.01 1.15
CA ALA A 662 -9.41 -3.12 0.14
C ALA A 662 -8.89 -3.46 -1.27
N ARG A 663 -9.68 -3.16 -2.31
CA ARG A 663 -9.26 -3.33 -3.71
C ARG A 663 -8.29 -2.22 -4.14
N THR A 664 -7.01 -2.38 -3.79
CA THR A 664 -5.93 -1.42 -4.09
C THR A 664 -5.08 -1.79 -5.31
N ARG A 665 -5.27 -2.97 -5.92
CA ARG A 665 -4.56 -3.48 -7.12
C ARG A 665 -5.31 -3.17 -8.42
N GLU A 666 -4.64 -3.20 -9.58
CA GLU A 666 -5.27 -2.91 -10.87
C GLU A 666 -6.56 -3.71 -11.17
N VAL A 667 -7.54 -3.01 -11.77
CA VAL A 667 -8.88 -3.50 -12.14
C VAL A 667 -8.83 -4.79 -12.96
N SER A 668 -7.81 -4.98 -13.80
CA SER A 668 -7.68 -6.15 -14.68
C SER A 668 -7.53 -7.49 -13.94
N LYS A 669 -7.08 -7.44 -12.68
CA LYS A 669 -6.94 -8.62 -11.80
C LYS A 669 -8.16 -8.82 -10.90
N LEU A 670 -9.08 -7.86 -10.86
CA LEU A 670 -10.24 -7.87 -9.98
C LEU A 670 -11.49 -8.27 -10.77
N SER A 671 -12.21 -9.25 -10.24
CA SER A 671 -13.54 -9.65 -10.68
C SER A 671 -14.36 -10.03 -9.45
N GLU A 672 -15.66 -10.26 -9.59
CA GLU A 672 -16.52 -10.74 -8.49
C GLU A 672 -15.90 -11.94 -7.73
N ASN A 673 -15.16 -12.81 -8.43
CA ASN A 673 -14.50 -13.98 -7.82
C ASN A 673 -13.03 -13.73 -7.40
N ASN A 674 -12.43 -12.60 -7.77
CA ASN A 674 -11.03 -12.26 -7.54
C ASN A 674 -10.91 -10.96 -6.73
N SER A 675 -11.34 -11.00 -5.47
CA SER A 675 -11.24 -9.87 -4.54
C SER A 675 -10.26 -10.19 -3.41
N PRO A 676 -9.62 -9.17 -2.80
CA PRO A 676 -8.75 -9.37 -1.64
C PRO A 676 -9.50 -10.08 -0.50
N SER A 677 -8.87 -11.09 0.10
CA SER A 677 -9.51 -11.94 1.10
C SER A 677 -8.57 -12.31 2.24
N ALA A 678 -9.06 -12.24 3.48
CA ALA A 678 -8.36 -12.76 4.65
C ALA A 678 -9.35 -13.38 5.64
N TYR A 679 -8.95 -14.42 6.36
CA TYR A 679 -9.72 -14.88 7.51
C TYR A 679 -9.58 -13.88 8.66
N SER A 680 -8.35 -13.46 8.98
CA SER A 680 -8.11 -12.36 9.90
C SER A 680 -6.95 -11.45 9.50
N CYS A 681 -6.95 -10.20 9.96
CA CYS A 681 -5.76 -9.37 9.81
C CYS A 681 -4.63 -9.86 10.72
N ILE A 682 -4.91 -10.00 12.02
CA ILE A 682 -3.92 -10.40 13.01
C ILE A 682 -4.50 -11.49 13.91
N THR A 683 -3.72 -12.55 14.13
CA THR A 683 -3.96 -13.54 15.17
C THR A 683 -2.80 -13.53 16.15
N VAL A 684 -3.10 -13.29 17.42
CA VAL A 684 -2.13 -13.22 18.52
C VAL A 684 -2.24 -14.47 19.37
N ASN A 685 -1.34 -15.42 19.14
CA ASN A 685 -1.24 -16.62 19.95
C ASN A 685 -0.25 -16.45 21.10
N ALA A 686 0.81 -15.67 20.87
CA ALA A 686 1.81 -15.35 21.88
C ALA A 686 1.22 -14.69 23.13
N ASN A 687 1.66 -15.10 24.31
CA ASN A 687 1.38 -14.40 25.56
C ASN A 687 2.14 -13.05 25.60
N ASP A 688 1.75 -12.16 26.51
CA ASP A 688 2.45 -10.92 26.86
C ASP A 688 2.58 -9.87 25.74
N VAL A 689 1.97 -10.10 24.57
CA VAL A 689 2.07 -9.21 23.40
C VAL A 689 1.56 -7.82 23.73
N ILE A 690 2.28 -6.81 23.25
CA ILE A 690 1.87 -5.41 23.36
C ILE A 690 1.61 -4.85 21.96
N GLY A 691 0.37 -4.44 21.70
CA GLY A 691 0.02 -3.66 20.51
C GLY A 691 -0.14 -2.18 20.83
N GLU A 692 0.38 -1.30 19.99
CA GLU A 692 0.15 0.15 20.07
C GLU A 692 -0.20 0.75 18.70
N ASN A 693 -1.30 1.49 18.63
CA ASN A 693 -1.79 2.14 17.40
C ASN A 693 -2.01 1.13 16.27
N LEU A 694 -2.91 0.17 16.50
CA LEU A 694 -3.33 -0.80 15.50
C LEU A 694 -4.61 -0.32 14.84
N TRP A 695 -4.65 -0.29 13.51
CA TRP A 695 -5.88 -0.08 12.75
C TRP A 695 -6.08 -1.22 11.78
N LEU A 696 -7.12 -2.02 12.04
CA LEU A 696 -7.49 -3.16 11.23
C LEU A 696 -8.79 -2.82 10.55
N TRP A 697 -8.74 -2.66 9.23
CA TRP A 697 -9.84 -2.07 8.48
C TRP A 697 -10.19 -2.96 7.29
N ARG A 698 -11.36 -3.60 7.37
CA ARG A 698 -12.06 -4.03 6.17
C ARG A 698 -12.66 -2.78 5.56
N ALA A 699 -12.34 -2.51 4.29
CA ALA A 699 -12.75 -1.26 3.68
C ALA A 699 -14.27 -1.06 3.76
N ASP A 700 -14.75 0.11 4.17
CA ASP A 700 -16.13 0.51 3.95
C ASP A 700 -16.30 1.24 2.61
N HIS A 701 -15.19 1.76 2.08
CA HIS A 701 -15.09 2.34 0.74
C HIS A 701 -13.73 2.01 0.10
N ASP A 702 -13.68 1.86 -1.22
CA ASP A 702 -12.40 1.63 -1.90
C ASP A 702 -12.26 2.34 -3.25
N ALA A 703 -11.10 2.15 -3.90
CA ALA A 703 -10.75 2.80 -5.16
C ALA A 703 -11.63 2.36 -6.36
N GLN A 704 -12.33 1.21 -6.27
CA GLN A 704 -12.80 0.48 -7.46
C GLN A 704 -14.25 -0.03 -7.38
N SER A 705 -14.83 -0.09 -6.20
CA SER A 705 -16.20 -0.55 -5.94
C SER A 705 -17.30 0.35 -6.52
N GLY A 706 -16.94 1.42 -7.24
CA GLY A 706 -17.85 2.26 -8.05
C GLY A 706 -17.95 1.89 -9.55
N HIS A 707 -17.25 0.84 -10.00
CA HIS A 707 -17.23 0.46 -11.43
C HIS A 707 -18.44 -0.33 -11.92
N ASP A 708 -19.22 -0.91 -11.01
CA ASP A 708 -20.53 -1.44 -11.39
C ASP A 708 -21.51 -0.30 -11.55
N LYS A 709 -22.22 -0.26 -12.68
CA LYS A 709 -23.26 0.73 -13.05
C LYS A 709 -24.43 0.87 -12.05
N TYR A 710 -24.35 0.15 -10.93
CA TYR A 710 -25.32 0.10 -9.85
C TYR A 710 -24.76 0.55 -8.49
N SER A 711 -23.44 0.61 -8.28
CA SER A 711 -22.84 1.07 -7.02
C SER A 711 -22.68 2.58 -7.03
N TYR A 712 -23.59 3.28 -6.35
CA TYR A 712 -23.59 4.75 -6.32
C TYR A 712 -22.57 5.36 -5.33
N ASN A 713 -21.89 4.56 -4.50
CA ASN A 713 -21.17 5.06 -3.30
C ASN A 713 -19.74 4.50 -3.08
N ASN A 714 -19.09 3.81 -4.03
CA ASN A 714 -17.77 3.17 -3.83
C ASN A 714 -17.69 2.31 -2.55
N GLN A 715 -18.76 1.58 -2.19
CA GLN A 715 -18.77 0.72 -1.01
C GLN A 715 -18.34 -0.70 -1.36
N VAL A 716 -17.53 -1.34 -0.51
CA VAL A 716 -17.11 -2.73 -0.74
C VAL A 716 -18.27 -3.70 -0.56
N ASP A 717 -18.19 -4.81 -1.27
CA ASP A 717 -19.27 -5.79 -1.35
C ASP A 717 -19.11 -6.87 -0.27
N TRP A 718 -20.23 -7.26 0.36
CA TRP A 718 -20.22 -8.22 1.47
C TRP A 718 -19.81 -9.63 1.04
N ASP A 719 -20.29 -10.10 -0.11
CA ASP A 719 -20.16 -11.48 -0.58
C ASP A 719 -18.81 -11.74 -1.29
N THR A 720 -18.18 -10.68 -1.79
CA THR A 720 -16.95 -10.80 -2.57
C THR A 720 -15.69 -10.40 -1.78
N ASP A 721 -15.73 -9.35 -0.96
CA ASP A 721 -14.62 -8.88 -0.13
C ASP A 721 -14.63 -9.55 1.25
N GLU A 722 -14.11 -10.77 1.31
CA GLU A 722 -14.07 -11.59 2.51
C GLU A 722 -13.05 -11.07 3.54
N ALA A 723 -13.55 -10.66 4.71
CA ALA A 723 -12.72 -10.53 5.91
C ALA A 723 -13.54 -10.85 7.15
N GLN A 724 -13.24 -11.99 7.78
CA GLN A 724 -14.08 -12.49 8.89
C GLN A 724 -13.79 -11.76 10.19
N TYR A 725 -12.52 -11.58 10.56
CA TYR A 725 -12.11 -10.97 11.82
C TYR A 725 -11.02 -9.92 11.61
N GLY A 726 -11.00 -8.87 12.42
CA GLY A 726 -9.84 -7.98 12.46
C GLY A 726 -8.76 -8.59 13.34
N LEU A 727 -9.09 -8.82 14.61
CA LEU A 727 -8.15 -9.30 15.62
C LEU A 727 -8.70 -10.52 16.36
N ILE A 728 -7.85 -11.54 16.48
CA ILE A 728 -8.09 -12.71 17.35
C ILE A 728 -6.96 -12.77 18.38
N VAL A 729 -7.29 -12.78 19.68
CA VAL A 729 -6.30 -12.85 20.77
C VAL A 729 -6.49 -14.13 21.58
N ASN A 730 -5.55 -15.05 21.46
CA ASN A 730 -5.50 -16.32 22.19
C ASN A 730 -4.53 -16.28 23.38
N GLY A 731 -3.43 -15.54 23.25
CA GLY A 731 -2.41 -15.39 24.28
C GLY A 731 -2.90 -14.69 25.54
N ASP A 732 -2.35 -15.07 26.69
CA ASP A 732 -2.61 -14.46 27.98
C ASP A 732 -1.77 -13.19 28.19
N ASP A 733 -2.20 -12.29 29.07
CA ASP A 733 -1.48 -11.07 29.47
C ASP A 733 -1.18 -10.09 28.30
N VAL A 734 -1.98 -10.16 27.24
CA VAL A 734 -1.89 -9.29 26.05
C VAL A 734 -2.44 -7.90 26.35
N VAL A 735 -1.76 -6.85 25.87
CA VAL A 735 -2.15 -5.45 26.06
C VAL A 735 -2.28 -4.75 24.71
N MET A 736 -3.41 -4.09 24.47
CA MET A 736 -3.67 -3.31 23.26
C MET A 736 -3.93 -1.84 23.63
N ASN A 737 -3.06 -0.94 23.17
CA ASN A 737 -3.10 0.49 23.42
C ASN A 737 -3.45 1.25 22.12
N GLY A 738 -4.61 1.89 22.05
CA GLY A 738 -5.03 2.57 20.82
C GLY A 738 -5.39 1.59 19.71
N LEU A 739 -6.41 0.75 19.93
CA LEU A 739 -6.87 -0.25 18.96
C LEU A 739 -8.11 0.23 18.20
N ALA A 740 -8.08 0.18 16.88
CA ALA A 740 -9.22 0.42 16.01
C ALA A 740 -9.47 -0.80 15.10
N VAL A 741 -10.71 -1.33 15.08
CA VAL A 741 -11.08 -2.51 14.27
C VAL A 741 -12.46 -2.35 13.65
N GLU A 742 -12.53 -2.32 12.32
CA GLU A 742 -13.73 -1.84 11.62
C GLU A 742 -14.20 -2.74 10.47
N HIS A 743 -15.52 -2.81 10.33
CA HIS A 743 -16.30 -3.38 9.21
C HIS A 743 -16.07 -4.87 8.84
N PHE A 744 -15.51 -5.69 9.72
CA PHE A 744 -15.39 -7.14 9.50
C PHE A 744 -16.75 -7.85 9.51
N LYS A 745 -16.82 -9.01 8.83
CA LYS A 745 -18.05 -9.77 8.61
C LYS A 745 -18.55 -10.50 9.86
N ASN A 746 -17.63 -10.86 10.75
CA ASN A 746 -17.93 -11.54 12.00
C ASN A 746 -17.66 -10.61 13.19
N TYR A 747 -17.34 -11.16 14.38
CA TYR A 747 -16.78 -10.34 15.45
C TYR A 747 -15.57 -9.55 14.95
N GLN A 748 -15.54 -8.25 15.22
CA GLN A 748 -14.42 -7.38 14.85
C GLN A 748 -13.17 -7.84 15.64
N THR A 749 -13.37 -8.13 16.92
CA THR A 749 -12.34 -8.60 17.83
C THR A 749 -12.83 -9.76 18.69
N ILE A 750 -12.06 -10.85 18.75
CA ILE A 750 -12.25 -11.97 19.66
C ILE A 750 -11.12 -11.95 20.70
N TRP A 751 -11.50 -12.03 21.98
CA TRP A 751 -10.56 -12.12 23.09
C TRP A 751 -10.76 -13.40 23.90
N ASN A 752 -9.80 -14.32 23.78
CA ASN A 752 -9.82 -15.62 24.45
C ASN A 752 -8.86 -15.70 25.65
N GLY A 753 -7.77 -14.91 25.62
CA GLY A 753 -6.72 -14.94 26.63
C GLY A 753 -7.05 -14.25 27.95
N LYS A 754 -6.44 -14.73 29.03
CA LYS A 754 -6.57 -14.19 30.40
C LYS A 754 -5.86 -12.86 30.56
N ASN A 755 -6.28 -12.09 31.56
CA ASN A 755 -5.65 -10.84 31.99
C ASN A 755 -5.43 -9.83 30.85
N GLY A 756 -6.27 -9.90 29.81
CA GLY A 756 -6.15 -9.03 28.66
C GLY A 756 -6.51 -7.59 28.99
N VAL A 757 -5.79 -6.63 28.40
CA VAL A 757 -6.06 -5.20 28.61
C VAL A 757 -6.26 -4.52 27.26
N ILE A 758 -7.36 -3.78 27.12
CA ILE A 758 -7.55 -2.82 26.03
C ILE A 758 -7.64 -1.42 26.62
N ASN A 759 -6.68 -0.57 26.28
CA ASN A 759 -6.68 0.85 26.59
C ASN A 759 -6.96 1.62 25.31
N PHE A 760 -8.20 2.10 25.20
CA PHE A 760 -8.83 2.62 23.99
C PHE A 760 -9.15 1.54 22.95
N TYR A 761 -10.43 1.47 22.62
CA TYR A 761 -10.95 0.74 21.48
C TYR A 761 -11.87 1.63 20.66
N GLN A 762 -11.78 1.54 19.35
CA GLN A 762 -12.76 2.10 18.44
C GLN A 762 -13.16 1.04 17.40
N SER A 763 -14.44 0.96 17.08
CA SER A 763 -14.93 0.05 16.06
C SER A 763 -16.18 0.58 15.41
N GLU A 764 -16.36 0.26 14.13
CA GLU A 764 -17.59 0.47 13.39
C GLU A 764 -18.11 -0.85 12.83
N MET A 765 -19.40 -1.13 13.06
CA MET A 765 -20.08 -2.26 12.42
C MET A 765 -20.02 -2.15 10.89
N PRO A 766 -20.01 -3.28 10.15
CA PRO A 766 -19.99 -3.26 8.69
C PRO A 766 -21.20 -2.52 8.12
N TYR A 767 -20.96 -1.68 7.12
CA TYR A 767 -22.03 -0.91 6.46
C TYR A 767 -22.82 -1.75 5.46
N THR A 768 -22.12 -2.67 4.80
CA THR A 768 -22.72 -3.69 3.93
C THR A 768 -23.00 -4.95 4.75
N LEU A 769 -24.10 -5.62 4.41
CA LEU A 769 -24.59 -6.85 5.06
C LEU A 769 -25.04 -7.81 3.95
N PRO A 770 -25.21 -9.12 4.22
CA PRO A 770 -25.62 -10.07 3.20
C PRO A 770 -26.90 -9.60 2.49
N GLU A 771 -26.95 -9.76 1.16
CA GLU A 771 -28.18 -9.51 0.39
C GLU A 771 -29.27 -10.49 0.85
N ASP A 772 -30.48 -10.00 1.11
CA ASP A 772 -31.63 -10.86 1.41
C ASP A 772 -32.79 -10.50 0.47
N ASP A 773 -33.24 -11.48 -0.32
CA ASP A 773 -34.41 -11.38 -1.18
C ASP A 773 -35.72 -11.72 -0.43
N SER A 774 -35.63 -12.09 0.85
CA SER A 774 -36.74 -12.59 1.66
C SER A 774 -37.35 -11.53 2.58
N ALA A 775 -38.54 -11.82 3.12
CA ALA A 775 -39.28 -10.92 4.02
C ALA A 775 -38.72 -10.88 5.46
N ASN A 776 -37.58 -11.51 5.74
CA ASN A 776 -36.97 -11.58 7.07
C ASN A 776 -35.73 -10.69 7.17
N THR A 777 -35.28 -10.39 8.39
CA THR A 777 -33.97 -9.75 8.61
C THR A 777 -32.87 -10.81 8.39
N PRO A 778 -31.89 -10.58 7.49
CA PRO A 778 -30.79 -11.52 7.32
C PRO A 778 -30.06 -11.73 8.64
N LYS A 779 -29.64 -12.98 8.89
CA LYS A 779 -28.83 -13.35 10.04
C LYS A 779 -27.46 -13.83 9.59
N VAL A 780 -26.44 -13.42 10.32
CA VAL A 780 -25.06 -13.87 10.18
C VAL A 780 -24.76 -14.80 11.35
N ASP A 781 -24.14 -15.94 11.05
CA ASP A 781 -23.61 -16.84 12.08
C ASP A 781 -22.29 -16.28 12.60
N CYS A 782 -22.35 -15.71 13.80
CA CYS A 782 -21.20 -15.14 14.48
C CYS A 782 -20.49 -16.26 15.24
N VAL A 783 -19.25 -16.53 14.88
CA VAL A 783 -18.45 -17.66 15.37
C VAL A 783 -17.36 -17.12 16.27
N ALA A 784 -17.43 -17.45 17.55
CA ALA A 784 -16.50 -16.95 18.56
C ALA A 784 -15.36 -17.95 18.81
N SER A 785 -14.71 -18.41 17.74
CA SER A 785 -13.58 -19.35 17.81
C SER A 785 -12.82 -19.33 16.49
N ASP A 786 -11.50 -19.48 16.57
CA ASP A 786 -10.62 -19.76 15.45
C ASP A 786 -10.43 -21.27 15.19
N GLY A 787 -11.00 -22.12 16.04
CA GLY A 787 -10.81 -23.58 16.06
C GLY A 787 -9.92 -24.11 17.20
N GLN A 788 -9.29 -23.24 17.99
CA GLN A 788 -8.47 -23.62 19.16
C GLN A 788 -9.27 -23.64 20.47
N VAL A 789 -10.40 -22.94 20.53
CA VAL A 789 -11.30 -22.84 21.71
C VAL A 789 -12.69 -23.38 21.36
N GLU A 790 -13.50 -23.77 22.36
CA GLU A 790 -14.87 -24.25 22.17
C GLU A 790 -15.66 -23.29 21.27
N GLN A 791 -16.23 -23.84 20.19
CA GLN A 791 -16.92 -23.05 19.19
C GLN A 791 -18.31 -22.62 19.70
N GLU A 792 -18.46 -21.33 19.99
CA GLU A 792 -19.77 -20.73 20.22
C GLU A 792 -20.27 -20.07 18.93
N ILE A 793 -21.39 -20.57 18.40
CA ILE A 793 -22.05 -20.01 17.22
C ILE A 793 -23.37 -19.37 17.66
N LYS A 794 -23.56 -18.10 17.31
CA LYS A 794 -24.81 -17.38 17.53
C LYS A 794 -25.21 -16.60 16.29
N SER A 795 -26.48 -16.67 15.94
CA SER A 795 -27.00 -15.96 14.77
C SER A 795 -27.55 -14.59 15.17
N TYR A 796 -26.92 -13.53 14.67
CA TYR A 796 -27.31 -12.13 14.89
C TYR A 796 -27.68 -11.46 13.56
N ALA A 797 -28.37 -10.32 13.60
CA ALA A 797 -28.51 -9.48 12.40
C ALA A 797 -27.16 -8.88 11.97
N VAL A 798 -26.34 -8.51 12.96
CA VAL A 798 -24.95 -8.06 12.83
C VAL A 798 -24.20 -8.59 14.03
N CYS A 799 -23.00 -9.15 13.84
CA CYS A 799 -22.18 -9.63 14.94
C CYS A 799 -21.80 -8.47 15.88
N PRO A 800 -21.75 -8.70 17.21
CA PRO A 800 -21.12 -7.78 18.14
C PRO A 800 -19.69 -7.44 17.71
N SER A 801 -19.22 -6.25 18.05
CA SER A 801 -17.87 -5.82 17.71
C SER A 801 -16.83 -6.57 18.54
N LEU A 802 -17.00 -6.61 19.87
CA LEU A 802 -16.09 -7.28 20.79
C LEU A 802 -16.74 -8.50 21.43
N TYR A 803 -16.08 -9.66 21.33
CA TYR A 803 -16.41 -10.88 22.08
C TYR A 803 -15.35 -11.15 23.14
N VAL A 804 -15.75 -11.27 24.40
CA VAL A 804 -14.88 -11.67 25.52
C VAL A 804 -15.24 -13.09 25.96
N ALA A 805 -14.36 -14.04 25.70
CA ALA A 805 -14.62 -15.47 25.91
C ALA A 805 -14.69 -15.86 27.38
N LYS A 806 -15.30 -17.03 27.66
CA LYS A 806 -15.33 -17.63 29.01
C LYS A 806 -13.94 -17.81 29.63
N THR A 807 -12.93 -18.03 28.79
CA THR A 807 -11.54 -18.24 29.19
C THR A 807 -10.79 -16.95 29.50
N ALA A 808 -11.30 -15.79 29.08
CA ALA A 808 -10.65 -14.49 29.21
C ALA A 808 -10.81 -13.90 30.62
N THR A 809 -10.43 -14.67 31.63
CA THR A 809 -10.55 -14.24 33.03
C THR A 809 -9.60 -13.09 33.34
N GLY A 810 -10.07 -12.05 34.02
CA GLY A 810 -9.29 -10.85 34.35
C GLY A 810 -9.22 -9.82 33.23
N PHE A 811 -10.11 -9.86 32.23
CA PHE A 811 -10.11 -8.92 31.12
C PHE A 811 -10.49 -7.49 31.56
N VAL A 812 -9.76 -6.49 31.07
CA VAL A 812 -9.99 -5.07 31.35
C VAL A 812 -10.11 -4.28 30.05
N GLY A 813 -11.22 -3.55 29.88
CA GLY A 813 -11.42 -2.61 28.77
C GLY A 813 -11.62 -1.18 29.26
N ASN A 814 -10.78 -0.24 28.81
CA ASN A 814 -10.84 1.17 29.16
C ASN A 814 -11.14 2.03 27.92
N GLY A 815 -12.25 2.76 27.91
CA GLY A 815 -12.62 3.66 26.81
C GLY A 815 -12.93 2.89 25.53
N ILE A 816 -14.06 2.18 25.50
CA ILE A 816 -14.45 1.29 24.40
C ILE A 816 -15.55 1.91 23.55
N GLY A 817 -15.24 2.39 22.35
CA GLY A 817 -16.18 3.00 21.40
C GLY A 817 -16.65 2.02 20.31
N VAL A 818 -17.96 1.83 20.14
CA VAL A 818 -18.53 0.99 19.06
C VAL A 818 -19.66 1.72 18.34
N TYR A 819 -19.50 1.96 17.04
CA TYR A 819 -20.40 2.80 16.26
C TYR A 819 -21.16 1.98 15.21
N SER A 820 -22.31 2.48 14.80
CA SER A 820 -23.15 1.84 13.79
C SER A 820 -23.67 2.84 12.76
N TYR A 821 -23.36 2.59 11.50
CA TYR A 821 -24.03 3.13 10.33
C TYR A 821 -24.68 1.97 9.55
N LEU A 822 -25.91 1.63 9.93
CA LEU A 822 -26.65 0.52 9.30
C LEU A 822 -27.67 1.11 8.32
N PRO A 823 -27.44 1.08 7.00
CA PRO A 823 -28.24 1.79 6.01
C PRO A 823 -29.66 1.19 5.84
N LYS A 824 -30.56 1.99 5.26
CA LYS A 824 -31.96 1.58 4.95
C LYS A 824 -32.12 0.99 3.55
N GLU A 825 -31.27 1.38 2.62
CA GLU A 825 -31.31 0.99 1.21
C GLU A 825 -30.01 0.24 0.89
N TYR A 826 -30.15 -0.91 0.22
CA TYR A 826 -29.01 -1.64 -0.34
C TYR A 826 -28.39 -0.86 -1.50
N ASN A 827 -27.16 -1.19 -1.91
CA ASN A 827 -26.44 -0.63 -3.07
C ASN A 827 -27.16 -0.80 -4.45
N HIS A 828 -28.44 -1.18 -4.47
CA HIS A 828 -29.25 -1.36 -5.68
C HIS A 828 -30.63 -0.68 -5.60
N GLY A 829 -30.83 0.26 -4.68
CA GLY A 829 -32.09 1.02 -4.54
C GLY A 829 -33.27 0.20 -4.00
N ARG A 830 -33.00 -1.00 -3.45
CA ARG A 830 -34.00 -1.82 -2.74
C ARG A 830 -34.02 -1.45 -1.26
N LEU A 831 -35.21 -1.29 -0.70
CA LEU A 831 -35.40 -1.05 0.73
C LEU A 831 -35.12 -2.34 1.50
N GLN A 832 -34.16 -2.30 2.42
CA GLN A 832 -33.95 -3.35 3.41
C GLN A 832 -34.83 -3.08 4.63
N GLN A 833 -35.20 -4.13 5.38
CA GLN A 833 -35.78 -3.94 6.70
C GLN A 833 -34.77 -3.25 7.63
N THR A 834 -35.29 -2.53 8.62
CA THR A 834 -34.45 -1.88 9.65
C THR A 834 -33.58 -2.93 10.35
N ILE A 835 -32.26 -2.81 10.18
CA ILE A 835 -31.30 -3.67 10.86
C ILE A 835 -31.09 -3.15 12.28
N VAL A 836 -31.14 -4.04 13.25
CA VAL A 836 -30.85 -3.74 14.64
C VAL A 836 -29.85 -4.75 15.18
N ALA A 837 -28.64 -4.29 15.51
CA ALA A 837 -27.70 -5.10 16.25
C ALA A 837 -28.20 -5.31 17.67
N GLU A 838 -28.07 -6.54 18.18
CA GLU A 838 -28.49 -6.84 19.54
C GLU A 838 -27.57 -6.16 20.56
N THR A 839 -26.26 -6.25 20.36
CA THR A 839 -25.30 -5.62 21.26
C THR A 839 -24.01 -5.18 20.56
N ALA A 840 -23.29 -4.22 21.14
CA ALA A 840 -21.94 -3.85 20.71
C ALA A 840 -20.88 -4.81 21.25
N ILE A 841 -21.03 -5.26 22.50
CA ILE A 841 -20.06 -6.11 23.20
C ILE A 841 -20.80 -7.30 23.78
N TYR A 842 -20.29 -8.51 23.51
CA TYR A 842 -20.79 -9.73 24.13
C TYR A 842 -19.75 -10.31 25.10
N ILE A 843 -20.14 -10.47 26.36
CA ILE A 843 -19.28 -11.03 27.42
C ILE A 843 -19.76 -12.45 27.74
N ALA A 844 -18.97 -13.44 27.33
CA ALA A 844 -19.20 -14.84 27.67
C ALA A 844 -18.61 -15.23 29.03
N ALA A 845 -17.55 -14.53 29.47
CA ALA A 845 -16.92 -14.67 30.80
C ALA A 845 -17.90 -14.44 31.96
N ASN A 846 -17.51 -14.92 33.15
CA ASN A 846 -18.27 -14.59 34.35
C ASN A 846 -18.14 -13.09 34.65
N PRO A 847 -19.19 -12.46 35.19
CA PRO A 847 -19.16 -11.02 35.47
C PRO A 847 -17.99 -10.58 36.35
N GLU A 848 -17.62 -11.36 37.35
CA GLU A 848 -16.51 -11.07 38.28
C GLU A 848 -15.12 -11.10 37.63
N ASP A 849 -15.02 -11.65 36.43
CA ASP A 849 -13.77 -11.83 35.69
C ASP A 849 -13.50 -10.73 34.66
N VAL A 850 -14.42 -9.77 34.49
CA VAL A 850 -14.32 -8.75 33.43
C VAL A 850 -14.64 -7.37 33.99
N SER A 851 -13.82 -6.37 33.65
CA SER A 851 -14.13 -4.97 33.95
C SER A 851 -14.11 -4.14 32.68
N ILE A 852 -15.16 -3.35 32.44
CA ILE A 852 -15.21 -2.41 31.32
C ILE A 852 -15.55 -1.02 31.83
N LYS A 853 -14.61 -0.08 31.65
CA LYS A 853 -14.73 1.32 32.02
C LYS A 853 -14.99 2.18 30.79
N ASN A 854 -16.04 2.99 30.85
CA ASN A 854 -16.41 3.98 29.82
C ASN A 854 -16.57 3.35 28.43
N SER A 855 -17.48 2.39 28.30
CA SER A 855 -17.91 1.92 26.98
C SER A 855 -18.95 2.86 26.41
N VAL A 856 -18.84 3.24 25.14
CA VAL A 856 -19.71 4.15 24.41
C VAL A 856 -20.15 3.51 23.12
N ASN A 857 -21.45 3.49 22.85
CA ASN A 857 -21.95 3.24 21.51
C ASN A 857 -22.50 4.51 20.85
N ARG A 858 -22.44 4.59 19.51
CA ARG A 858 -22.94 5.74 18.72
C ARG A 858 -23.66 5.28 17.46
N TRP A 859 -24.78 5.94 17.14
CA TRP A 859 -25.47 5.77 15.87
C TRP A 859 -25.11 6.92 14.92
N LEU A 860 -24.59 6.60 13.74
CA LEU A 860 -23.97 7.54 12.81
C LEU A 860 -24.91 7.96 11.68
N ASN A 861 -26.19 8.22 12.00
CA ASN A 861 -27.20 8.62 11.00
C ASN A 861 -27.49 7.53 9.93
N GLY A 862 -27.52 6.26 10.34
CA GLY A 862 -27.96 5.15 9.49
C GLY A 862 -29.46 5.19 9.16
N GLY A 863 -30.00 4.05 8.75
CA GLY A 863 -31.43 3.87 8.53
C GLY A 863 -32.27 4.24 9.75
N LYS A 864 -33.48 4.77 9.51
CA LYS A 864 -34.42 5.09 10.58
C LYS A 864 -34.68 3.84 11.43
N ASN A 865 -34.67 4.01 12.76
CA ASN A 865 -34.82 2.94 13.76
C ASN A 865 -33.71 1.87 13.75
N SER A 866 -32.64 2.02 12.96
CA SER A 866 -31.46 1.14 13.01
C SER A 866 -30.54 1.53 14.16
N GLY A 867 -29.62 0.64 14.52
CA GLY A 867 -28.61 0.89 15.54
C GLY A 867 -28.35 -0.31 16.44
N ILE A 868 -27.91 -0.05 17.66
CA ILE A 868 -27.47 -1.05 18.64
C ILE A 868 -28.40 -1.03 19.84
N SER A 869 -28.95 -2.20 20.21
CA SER A 869 -29.95 -2.28 21.29
C SER A 869 -29.33 -2.14 22.68
N TYR A 870 -28.17 -2.76 22.92
CA TYR A 870 -27.46 -2.72 24.19
C TYR A 870 -25.97 -2.50 23.96
N ASN A 871 -25.33 -1.71 24.82
CA ASN A 871 -23.88 -1.56 24.72
C ASN A 871 -23.18 -2.86 25.10
N ILE A 872 -23.62 -3.51 26.19
CA ILE A 872 -23.07 -4.78 26.65
C ILE A 872 -24.20 -5.77 26.94
N LEU A 873 -24.05 -7.00 26.47
CA LEU A 873 -24.85 -8.17 26.82
C LEU A 873 -23.92 -9.26 27.38
N ASP A 874 -24.25 -9.82 28.54
CA ASP A 874 -23.50 -10.94 29.11
C ASP A 874 -24.21 -12.30 28.94
N ALA A 875 -23.49 -13.39 29.22
CA ALA A 875 -24.00 -14.75 29.12
C ALA A 875 -25.16 -15.07 30.10
N ALA A 876 -25.31 -14.30 31.17
CA ALA A 876 -26.45 -14.40 32.08
C ALA A 876 -27.70 -13.67 31.55
N GLY A 877 -27.58 -12.95 30.44
CA GLY A 877 -28.65 -12.19 29.80
C GLY A 877 -28.85 -10.79 30.40
N ASN A 878 -27.92 -10.32 31.25
CA ASN A 878 -27.93 -8.95 31.76
C ASN A 878 -27.55 -7.97 30.64
N LYS A 879 -28.16 -6.79 30.69
CA LYS A 879 -28.09 -5.79 29.62
C LYS A 879 -27.64 -4.45 30.19
N TYR A 880 -26.55 -3.91 29.67
CA TYR A 880 -25.96 -2.65 30.14
C TYR A 880 -25.93 -1.64 28.99
N GLY A 881 -26.16 -0.36 29.33
CA GLY A 881 -26.21 0.72 28.35
C GLY A 881 -27.34 0.55 27.32
N ARG A 882 -28.58 0.89 27.71
CA ARG A 882 -29.79 0.62 26.90
C ARG A 882 -30.04 1.68 25.80
N ARG A 883 -30.34 1.20 24.58
CA ARG A 883 -30.95 1.82 23.38
C ARG A 883 -30.27 3.06 22.79
N ILE A 884 -29.71 2.89 21.58
CA ILE A 884 -29.54 3.97 20.60
C ILE A 884 -30.21 3.52 19.29
N TYR A 885 -31.28 4.21 18.91
CA TYR A 885 -31.87 4.13 17.58
C TYR A 885 -32.01 5.53 17.01
N GLY A 886 -31.96 5.66 15.68
CA GLY A 886 -32.33 6.91 15.02
C GLY A 886 -33.74 7.38 15.44
N PRO A 887 -33.97 8.69 15.63
CA PRO A 887 -35.23 9.22 16.15
C PRO A 887 -36.43 8.89 15.24
N ASP A 888 -37.59 8.66 15.86
CA ASP A 888 -38.82 8.32 15.13
C ASP A 888 -39.43 9.55 14.39
N SER A 889 -38.91 10.76 14.63
CA SER A 889 -39.40 12.01 14.01
C SER A 889 -38.27 13.04 13.80
N ALA A 890 -38.43 13.87 12.76
CA ALA A 890 -37.42 14.76 12.19
C ALA A 890 -36.94 15.96 13.05
N LYS A 891 -37.04 15.91 14.38
CA LYS A 891 -36.57 16.98 15.28
C LYS A 891 -36.26 16.45 16.68
N THR A 892 -34.98 16.20 16.99
CA THR A 892 -34.43 16.35 18.34
C THR A 892 -32.91 16.52 18.26
N ASP A 893 -32.43 17.53 18.99
CA ASP A 893 -31.04 17.97 19.07
C ASP A 893 -30.07 16.93 19.70
N ASP A 894 -28.78 17.11 19.37
CA ASP A 894 -27.56 16.28 19.45
C ASP A 894 -27.19 15.47 20.73
N VAL A 895 -28.08 15.26 21.71
CA VAL A 895 -27.69 14.65 23.01
C VAL A 895 -28.22 13.23 23.24
N ALA A 896 -29.04 12.69 22.32
CA ALA A 896 -29.70 11.38 22.48
C ALA A 896 -29.07 10.21 21.68
N ASN A 897 -27.83 10.34 21.18
CA ASN A 897 -27.20 9.36 20.28
C ASN A 897 -25.98 8.62 20.89
N SER A 898 -25.76 8.68 22.21
CA SER A 898 -24.76 7.85 22.93
C SER A 898 -25.33 7.25 24.19
N VAL A 899 -24.81 6.09 24.55
CA VAL A 899 -24.99 5.52 25.88
C VAL A 899 -23.63 5.09 26.42
N VAL A 900 -23.30 5.62 27.60
CA VAL A 900 -22.13 5.18 28.36
C VAL A 900 -22.53 4.00 29.23
N ALA A 901 -21.75 2.92 29.22
CA ALA A 901 -21.90 1.77 30.10
C ALA A 901 -20.62 1.54 30.91
N GLN A 902 -20.80 1.02 32.12
CA GLN A 902 -19.76 0.39 32.92
C GLN A 902 -20.18 -1.07 33.10
N TYR A 903 -19.21 -1.97 33.09
CA TYR A 903 -19.40 -3.36 33.51
C TYR A 903 -18.62 -3.54 34.82
N PRO A 904 -19.31 -3.98 35.90
CA PRO A 904 -18.81 -3.93 37.28
C PRO A 904 -17.54 -4.75 37.50
#